data_AF-A0A7Y5S9U3-F1
#
_entry.id   AF-A0A7Y5S9U3-F1
#
_cell.length_a   1.000
_cell.length_b   1.000
_cell.length_c   1.000
_cell.angle_alpha   90.00
_cell.angle_beta   90.00
_cell.angle_gamma   90.00
#
_symmetry.space_group_name_H-M   'P 1'
#
loop_
_entity.id
_entity.type
_entity.pdbx_description
1 polymer ?
#
loop_
_entity_poly.entity_id
_entity_poly.type
_entity_poly.pdbx_seq_one_letter_code
_entity_poly.pdbx_strand_id
1 'polypeptide(L)'
;MNLGKILYALLFCAAIPAGLAAWAHFAVASPPGIHWPILGWSLAIVGVVLAALSMLELWRKAHALPMNAFPPMSRVESGPFALVDNPIYLGFVLACAGIAFITGNAASLWIITPIAALSVAALVMGYEHRATLTRLGPRQHRAWLSLAPDTDKRPSLSARLSVWFTILLPWAILYEAIGHLPTPGAARVALAFERGAPVVVWTESIYALAYPLALAAPLLAARSRDLRRFQTSAIAAMLMAFWCYLAIPVLAPPRPFVDTSPLGRLLSLERADGIDGRVALPSFHVYWAFACAWLISRRGGLWRLAWVLALAITISCWTTGMHALLDLAAGVALFLIAHHHARLYRAFVLTCERIANAWWSLRVGPLRILVHALYAGLAAGLGSLIACFLIPADLHTWYAVVVLAGLLGAGIWGQFMEGGGRLSRPFGYFGHIIACSLALLACIIARTEQTWLVAAGLATAAPLIQSIGRLRCLVQGCCHGERSDSPHDLHYHIPTSRVCALAGWKGQPVKPTQVWSILIGILIFGLLWRVWTAEPPASMIVGLYLLLTGLTRFVEEHHRGEPQTKVHAGLHSYQWLCIAMFAGGAICTCLPAPIALPADDAPPGAWLVSLAVGLIYAFAMGVDFPASNRRFSLLVPRT
;
A
#
# COMPACT_ATOMS: atom_id res chain seq x y z
N MET A 1 -20.50 26.58 22.97
CA MET A 1 -19.96 25.47 22.14
C MET A 1 -19.54 24.35 23.06
N ASN A 2 -19.95 23.09 22.82
CA ASN A 2 -19.60 21.95 23.69
C ASN A 2 -18.06 21.79 23.76
N LEU A 3 -17.48 21.60 24.94
CA LEU A 3 -16.04 21.40 25.17
C LEU A 3 -15.44 20.37 24.22
N GLY A 4 -16.16 19.29 23.92
CA GLY A 4 -15.71 18.26 22.97
C GLY A 4 -15.49 18.80 21.55
N LYS A 5 -16.32 19.74 21.07
CA LYS A 5 -16.14 20.38 19.76
C LYS A 5 -14.92 21.30 19.74
N ILE A 6 -14.66 22.01 20.85
CA ILE A 6 -13.49 22.88 20.99
C ILE A 6 -12.21 22.04 20.97
N LEU A 7 -12.14 20.99 21.79
CA LEU A 7 -10.98 20.09 21.83
C LEU A 7 -10.73 19.42 20.47
N TYR A 8 -11.79 18.99 19.80
CA TYR A 8 -11.69 18.41 18.45
C TYR A 8 -11.17 19.44 17.42
N ALA A 9 -11.64 20.69 17.48
CA ALA A 9 -11.13 21.75 16.63
C ALA A 9 -9.64 22.04 16.90
N LEU A 10 -9.25 22.14 18.17
CA LEU A 10 -7.85 22.37 18.57
C LEU A 10 -6.93 21.24 18.11
N LEU A 11 -7.39 19.99 18.14
CA LEU A 11 -6.64 18.85 17.63
C LEU A 11 -6.26 19.04 16.16
N PHE A 12 -7.21 19.39 15.29
CA PHE A 12 -6.98 19.48 13.85
C PHE A 12 -6.37 20.82 13.40
N CYS A 13 -6.72 21.93 14.06
CA CYS A 13 -6.25 23.25 13.66
C CYS A 13 -4.91 23.64 14.31
N ALA A 14 -4.53 23.02 15.43
CA ALA A 14 -3.30 23.37 16.15
C ALA A 14 -2.41 22.16 16.43
N ALA A 15 -2.91 21.13 17.11
CA ALA A 15 -2.05 20.03 17.59
C ALA A 15 -1.47 19.18 16.44
N ILE A 16 -2.27 18.82 15.43
CA ILE A 16 -1.79 18.08 14.26
C ILE A 16 -0.78 18.92 13.45
N PRO A 17 -1.06 20.18 13.05
CA PRO A 17 -0.07 21.01 12.38
C PRO A 17 1.23 21.20 13.17
N ALA A 18 1.15 21.44 14.48
CA ALA A 18 2.32 21.55 15.34
C ALA A 18 3.10 20.22 15.42
N GLY A 19 2.40 19.09 15.51
CA GLY A 19 2.99 17.77 15.47
C GLY A 19 3.69 17.46 14.15
N LEU A 20 3.11 17.87 13.01
CA LEU A 20 3.75 17.74 11.70
C LEU A 20 5.00 18.62 11.58
N ALA A 21 4.96 19.85 12.10
CA ALA A 21 6.13 20.74 12.12
C ALA A 21 7.25 20.17 13.01
N ALA A 22 6.90 19.65 14.19
CA ALA A 22 7.85 18.97 15.07
C ALA A 22 8.43 17.71 14.39
N TRP A 23 7.58 16.91 13.73
CA TRP A 23 8.03 15.73 13.00
C TRP A 23 9.00 16.11 11.87
N ALA A 24 8.68 17.14 11.08
CA ALA A 24 9.56 17.64 10.01
C ALA A 24 10.91 18.15 10.53
N HIS A 25 10.95 18.69 11.75
CA HIS A 25 12.17 19.19 12.36
C HIS A 25 13.11 18.07 12.81
N PHE A 26 12.56 16.98 13.36
CA PHE A 26 13.37 15.90 13.94
C PHE A 26 13.59 14.70 13.01
N ALA A 27 12.73 14.47 12.02
CA ALA A 27 12.87 13.35 11.11
C ALA A 27 14.04 13.58 10.14
N VAL A 28 14.88 12.54 10.02
CA VAL A 28 15.98 12.53 9.05
C VAL A 28 15.51 11.75 7.82
N ALA A 29 15.54 12.38 6.65
CA ALA A 29 15.18 11.73 5.39
C ALA A 29 16.26 11.95 4.33
N SER A 30 16.45 10.93 3.49
CA SER A 30 17.29 10.97 2.31
C SER A 30 16.46 10.44 1.13
N PRO A 31 16.54 11.03 -0.07
CA PRO A 31 17.47 12.08 -0.52
C PRO A 31 17.11 13.50 -0.02
N PRO A 32 17.94 14.52 -0.33
CA PRO A 32 17.63 15.91 0.01
C PRO A 32 16.26 16.38 -0.49
N GLY A 33 15.68 17.35 0.22
CA GLY A 33 14.45 18.00 -0.22
C GLY A 33 14.71 18.95 -1.38
N ILE A 34 13.64 19.29 -2.10
CA ILE A 34 13.67 20.20 -3.24
C ILE A 34 13.19 21.58 -2.76
N HIS A 35 14.02 22.60 -2.87
CA HIS A 35 13.65 23.97 -2.54
C HIS A 35 13.15 24.70 -3.79
N TRP A 36 11.83 24.90 -3.89
CA TRP A 36 11.19 25.62 -4.99
C TRP A 36 10.11 26.57 -4.46
N PRO A 37 10.48 27.74 -3.91
CA PRO A 37 9.56 28.63 -3.18
C PRO A 37 8.34 29.09 -3.96
N ILE A 38 8.49 29.39 -5.26
CA ILE A 38 7.38 29.87 -6.10
C ILE A 38 6.30 28.79 -6.20
N LEU A 39 6.68 27.55 -6.53
CA LEU A 39 5.77 26.41 -6.54
C LEU A 39 5.21 26.15 -5.15
N GLY A 40 6.07 26.19 -4.13
CA GLY A 40 5.69 25.94 -2.75
C GLY A 40 4.62 26.90 -2.22
N TRP A 41 4.81 28.21 -2.38
CA TRP A 41 3.80 29.22 -2.03
C TRP A 41 2.53 29.09 -2.85
N SER A 42 2.63 28.78 -4.14
CA SER A 42 1.47 28.57 -5.00
C SER A 42 0.61 27.39 -4.49
N LEU A 43 1.25 26.25 -4.20
CA LEU A 43 0.55 25.06 -3.65
C LEU A 43 -0.03 25.33 -2.27
N ALA A 44 0.73 26.01 -1.39
CA ALA A 44 0.27 26.34 -0.04
C ALA A 44 -0.95 27.27 -0.05
N ILE A 45 -0.91 28.35 -0.83
CA ILE A 45 -2.01 29.31 -0.95
C ILE A 45 -3.23 28.62 -1.57
N VAL A 46 -3.06 27.90 -2.68
CA VAL A 46 -4.17 27.16 -3.32
C VAL A 46 -4.78 26.16 -2.33
N GLY A 47 -3.95 25.43 -1.59
CA GLY A 47 -4.39 24.46 -0.60
C GLY A 47 -5.21 25.08 0.53
N VAL A 48 -4.71 26.17 1.12
CA VAL A 48 -5.39 26.90 2.21
C VAL A 48 -6.68 27.54 1.72
N VAL A 49 -6.68 28.19 0.56
CA VAL A 49 -7.88 28.81 -0.03
C VAL A 49 -8.92 27.75 -0.35
N LEU A 50 -8.54 26.62 -0.96
CA LEU A 50 -9.45 25.52 -1.25
C LEU A 50 -10.09 24.97 0.03
N ALA A 51 -9.30 24.75 1.08
CA ALA A 51 -9.81 24.31 2.37
C ALA A 51 -10.79 25.34 2.98
N ALA A 52 -10.40 26.62 3.04
CA ALA A 52 -11.22 27.68 3.62
C ALA A 52 -12.55 27.88 2.89
N LEU A 53 -12.53 27.93 1.54
CA LEU A 53 -13.75 28.04 0.73
C LEU A 53 -14.67 26.83 0.91
N SER A 54 -14.10 25.64 1.05
CA SER A 54 -14.87 24.42 1.30
C SER A 54 -15.52 24.42 2.69
N MET A 55 -14.79 24.87 3.71
CA MET A 55 -15.33 25.02 5.06
C MET A 55 -16.45 26.07 5.10
N LEU A 56 -16.29 27.19 4.38
CA LEU A 56 -17.32 28.22 4.25
C LEU A 56 -18.56 27.68 3.55
N GLU A 57 -18.40 26.91 2.47
CA GLU A 57 -19.53 26.29 1.76
C GLU A 57 -20.28 25.29 2.66
N LEU A 58 -19.57 24.46 3.43
CA LEU A 58 -20.17 23.57 4.44
C LEU A 58 -20.96 24.36 5.49
N TRP A 59 -20.37 25.44 6.01
CA TRP A 59 -21.03 26.26 7.01
C TRP A 59 -22.28 26.94 6.45
N ARG A 60 -22.22 27.47 5.23
CA ARG A 60 -23.35 28.17 4.58
C ARG A 60 -24.50 27.25 4.20
N LYS A 61 -24.21 26.03 3.69
CA LYS A 61 -25.24 25.13 3.12
C LYS A 61 -25.66 23.98 4.02
N ALA A 62 -24.77 23.55 4.92
CA ALA A 62 -25.05 22.46 5.84
C ALA A 62 -25.04 22.88 7.31
N HIS A 63 -24.82 24.17 7.61
CA HIS A 63 -24.74 24.70 8.98
C HIS A 63 -23.82 23.86 9.89
N ALA A 64 -22.74 23.34 9.29
CA ALA A 64 -21.86 22.37 9.90
C ALA A 64 -20.41 22.81 9.80
N LEU A 65 -19.61 22.37 10.77
CA LEU A 65 -18.16 22.49 10.75
C LEU A 65 -17.55 21.22 10.15
N PRO A 66 -16.33 21.28 9.59
CA PRO A 66 -15.64 20.15 8.98
C PRO A 66 -15.10 19.17 10.05
N MET A 67 -15.98 18.64 10.88
CA MET A 67 -15.63 17.77 12.00
C MET A 67 -16.29 16.41 11.79
N ASN A 68 -15.51 15.39 11.44
CA ASN A 68 -16.07 14.07 11.17
C ASN A 68 -16.72 13.40 12.41
N ALA A 69 -16.31 13.78 13.62
CA ALA A 69 -16.94 13.40 14.88
C ALA A 69 -18.26 14.14 15.14
N PHE A 70 -18.48 15.28 14.47
CA PHE A 70 -19.70 16.09 14.53
C PHE A 70 -20.20 16.40 13.10
N PRO A 71 -20.58 15.35 12.36
CA PRO A 71 -20.72 15.44 10.92
C PRO A 71 -21.96 16.23 10.49
N PRO A 72 -21.98 16.75 9.24
CA PRO A 72 -23.10 17.49 8.70
C PRO A 72 -24.37 16.64 8.58
N MET A 73 -25.53 17.30 8.71
CA MET A 73 -26.86 16.70 8.56
C MET A 73 -27.36 16.72 7.11
N SER A 74 -26.77 17.55 6.25
CA SER A 74 -27.08 17.63 4.83
C SER A 74 -25.81 17.52 3.98
N ARG A 75 -25.98 16.99 2.76
CA ARG A 75 -24.87 16.83 1.82
C ARG A 75 -24.65 18.13 1.03
N VAL A 76 -23.39 18.53 0.90
CA VAL A 76 -22.99 19.66 0.05
C VAL A 76 -22.30 19.12 -1.19
N GLU A 77 -22.81 19.49 -2.37
CA GLU A 77 -22.29 19.03 -3.68
C GLU A 77 -21.91 20.19 -4.61
N SER A 78 -21.94 21.42 -4.10
CA SER A 78 -21.68 22.66 -4.83
C SER A 78 -20.34 23.28 -4.46
N GLY A 79 -19.93 24.32 -5.21
CA GLY A 79 -18.66 25.01 -4.97
C GLY A 79 -17.47 24.03 -5.10
N PRO A 80 -16.50 24.07 -4.18
CA PRO A 80 -15.40 23.10 -4.18
C PRO A 80 -15.82 21.62 -4.14
N PHE A 81 -16.96 21.28 -3.51
CA PHE A 81 -17.49 19.90 -3.48
C PHE A 81 -18.10 19.44 -4.81
N ALA A 82 -18.30 20.35 -5.76
CA ALA A 82 -18.62 20.01 -7.14
C ALA A 82 -17.37 19.61 -7.93
N LEU A 83 -16.17 20.01 -7.50
CA LEU A 83 -14.91 19.69 -8.16
C LEU A 83 -14.38 18.33 -7.73
N VAL A 84 -14.24 18.12 -6.41
CA VAL A 84 -13.73 16.87 -5.82
C VAL A 84 -14.59 16.48 -4.62
N ASP A 85 -14.56 15.21 -4.22
CA ASP A 85 -15.36 14.72 -3.09
C ASP A 85 -14.88 15.27 -1.73
N ASN A 86 -13.56 15.44 -1.58
CA ASN A 86 -12.93 15.79 -0.31
C ASN A 86 -12.00 17.02 -0.47
N PRO A 87 -12.53 18.21 -0.82
CA PRO A 87 -11.71 19.37 -1.17
C PRO A 87 -10.91 19.93 0.02
N ILE A 88 -11.41 19.78 1.25
CA ILE A 88 -10.68 20.20 2.45
C ILE A 88 -9.41 19.38 2.64
N TYR A 89 -9.49 18.06 2.49
CA TYR A 89 -8.33 17.19 2.61
C TYR A 89 -7.36 17.34 1.45
N LEU A 90 -7.86 17.56 0.22
CA LEU A 90 -7.01 17.92 -0.90
C LEU A 90 -6.23 19.22 -0.61
N GLY A 91 -6.93 20.23 -0.07
CA GLY A 91 -6.30 21.49 0.33
C GLY A 91 -5.22 21.31 1.39
N PHE A 92 -5.46 20.45 2.39
CA PHE A 92 -4.48 20.10 3.42
C PHE A 92 -3.22 19.43 2.84
N VAL A 93 -3.37 18.44 1.95
CA VAL A 93 -2.22 17.76 1.33
C VAL A 93 -1.42 18.72 0.44
N LEU A 94 -2.10 19.61 -0.32
CA LEU A 94 -1.44 20.66 -1.10
C LEU A 94 -0.67 21.64 -0.22
N ALA A 95 -1.20 21.98 0.96
CA ALA A 95 -0.50 22.83 1.93
C ALA A 95 0.75 22.14 2.49
N CYS A 96 0.68 20.85 2.84
CA CYS A 96 1.86 20.07 3.25
C CYS A 96 2.94 20.05 2.14
N ALA A 97 2.53 19.77 0.90
CA ALA A 97 3.44 19.77 -0.25
C ALA A 97 4.06 21.16 -0.47
N GLY A 98 3.25 22.22 -0.37
CA GLY A 98 3.70 23.60 -0.51
C GLY A 98 4.75 23.98 0.53
N ILE A 99 4.51 23.64 1.80
CA ILE A 99 5.46 23.85 2.90
C ILE A 99 6.76 23.06 2.67
N ALA A 100 6.68 21.84 2.16
CA ALA A 100 7.86 21.04 1.83
C ALA A 100 8.76 21.74 0.80
N PHE A 101 8.17 22.28 -0.28
CA PHE A 101 8.92 23.03 -1.30
C PHE A 101 9.42 24.40 -0.82
N ILE A 102 8.67 25.09 0.04
CA ILE A 102 9.10 26.36 0.66
C ILE A 102 10.31 26.12 1.54
N THR A 103 10.30 25.07 2.36
CA THR A 103 11.36 24.80 3.33
C THR A 103 12.54 24.04 2.73
N GLY A 104 12.34 23.34 1.60
CA GLY A 104 13.33 22.40 1.07
C GLY A 104 13.58 21.20 2.00
N ASN A 105 12.70 20.94 2.97
CA ASN A 105 12.89 19.89 3.96
C ASN A 105 12.61 18.51 3.37
N ALA A 106 13.61 17.61 3.45
CA ALA A 106 13.55 16.26 2.90
C ALA A 106 12.43 15.41 3.53
N ALA A 107 12.28 15.46 4.85
CA ALA A 107 11.26 14.67 5.56
C ALA A 107 9.84 15.16 5.23
N SER A 108 9.64 16.48 5.13
CA SER A 108 8.38 17.09 4.69
C SER A 108 7.98 16.61 3.31
N LEU A 109 8.93 16.54 2.37
CA LEU A 109 8.67 16.18 0.98
C LEU A 109 8.48 14.67 0.80
N TRP A 110 9.41 13.86 1.30
CA TRP A 110 9.49 12.42 0.99
C TRP A 110 8.73 11.53 1.95
N ILE A 111 8.46 11.99 3.18
CA ILE A 111 7.78 11.20 4.21
C ILE A 111 6.43 11.82 4.56
N ILE A 112 6.43 13.05 5.09
CA ILE A 112 5.24 13.64 5.71
C ILE A 112 4.14 13.91 4.69
N THR A 113 4.46 14.49 3.52
CA THR A 113 3.44 14.79 2.49
C THR A 113 2.79 13.52 1.93
N PRO A 114 3.54 12.47 1.51
CA PRO A 114 2.95 11.19 1.11
C PRO A 114 2.15 10.52 2.23
N ILE A 115 2.68 10.50 3.46
CA ILE A 115 1.99 9.90 4.62
C ILE A 115 0.73 10.71 4.98
N ALA A 116 0.71 12.03 4.82
CA ALA A 116 -0.48 12.85 5.00
C ALA A 116 -1.57 12.51 3.97
N ALA A 117 -1.19 12.33 2.70
CA ALA A 117 -2.10 11.89 1.65
C ALA A 117 -2.67 10.49 1.93
N LEU A 118 -1.82 9.55 2.36
CA LEU A 118 -2.25 8.20 2.75
C LEU A 118 -3.10 8.21 4.02
N SER A 119 -2.80 9.07 4.99
CA SER A 119 -3.60 9.27 6.22
C SER A 119 -5.00 9.76 5.90
N VAL A 120 -5.13 10.75 5.00
CA VAL A 120 -6.42 11.22 4.49
C VAL A 120 -7.18 10.07 3.83
N ALA A 121 -6.52 9.32 2.93
CA ALA A 121 -7.16 8.20 2.25
C ALA A 121 -7.62 7.12 3.26
N ALA A 122 -6.80 6.80 4.25
CA ALA A 122 -7.11 5.84 5.30
C ALA A 122 -8.27 6.31 6.20
N LEU A 123 -8.31 7.60 6.57
CA LEU A 123 -9.41 8.18 7.34
C LEU A 123 -10.73 8.13 6.56
N VAL A 124 -10.69 8.50 5.27
CA VAL A 124 -11.88 8.47 4.42
C VAL A 124 -12.39 7.04 4.23
N MET A 125 -11.49 6.10 3.90
CA MET A 125 -11.89 4.70 3.65
C MET A 125 -12.23 3.93 4.93
N GLY A 126 -11.51 4.18 6.01
CA GLY A 126 -11.64 3.47 7.29
C GLY A 126 -12.60 4.11 8.29
N TYR A 127 -13.26 5.20 7.93
CA TYR A 127 -14.23 5.86 8.82
C TYR A 127 -15.31 6.65 8.05
N GLU A 128 -14.91 7.68 7.30
CA GLU A 128 -15.86 8.71 6.88
C GLU A 128 -16.77 8.31 5.72
N HIS A 129 -16.27 7.57 4.74
CA HIS A 129 -16.99 7.28 3.51
C HIS A 129 -18.28 6.50 3.79
N ARG A 130 -18.15 5.40 4.55
CA ARG A 130 -19.29 4.58 4.96
C ARG A 130 -20.24 5.35 5.86
N ALA A 131 -19.71 6.05 6.87
CA ALA A 131 -20.53 6.85 7.79
C ALA A 131 -21.36 7.90 7.03
N THR A 132 -20.77 8.52 6.01
CA THR A 132 -21.44 9.53 5.18
C THR A 132 -22.48 8.91 4.25
N LEU A 133 -22.17 7.76 3.61
CA LEU A 133 -23.13 7.04 2.77
C LEU A 133 -24.33 6.53 3.57
N THR A 134 -24.11 5.94 4.74
CA THR A 134 -25.20 5.46 5.61
C THR A 134 -26.09 6.61 6.08
N ARG A 135 -25.50 7.77 6.39
CA ARG A 135 -26.26 8.92 6.93
C ARG A 135 -26.97 9.73 5.85
N LEU A 136 -26.28 10.03 4.75
CA LEU A 136 -26.72 11.01 3.75
C LEU A 136 -27.09 10.38 2.41
N GLY A 137 -26.98 9.06 2.27
CA GLY A 137 -27.19 8.36 1.01
C GLY A 137 -26.09 8.63 -0.03
N PRO A 138 -26.21 8.05 -1.24
CA PRO A 138 -25.31 8.33 -2.35
C PRO A 138 -25.41 9.79 -2.81
N ARG A 139 -24.38 10.27 -3.49
CA ARG A 139 -24.39 11.59 -4.11
C ARG A 139 -25.45 11.68 -5.20
N GLN A 140 -26.05 12.86 -5.36
CA GLN A 140 -26.98 13.15 -6.45
C GLN A 140 -26.22 13.63 -7.70
N HIS A 141 -25.18 14.44 -7.51
CA HIS A 141 -24.33 14.97 -8.57
C HIS A 141 -22.89 14.45 -8.46
N ARG A 142 -22.37 14.02 -9.61
CA ARG A 142 -20.98 13.59 -9.79
C ARG A 142 -20.03 14.78 -9.64
N ALA A 143 -18.99 14.63 -8.81
CA ALA A 143 -17.89 15.58 -8.77
C ALA A 143 -17.13 15.63 -10.10
N TRP A 144 -16.70 16.80 -10.55
CA TRP A 144 -16.07 17.00 -11.85
C TRP A 144 -14.82 16.13 -12.02
N LEU A 145 -13.92 16.16 -11.04
CA LEU A 145 -12.71 15.35 -10.90
C LEU A 145 -12.99 14.01 -10.21
N SER A 146 -13.75 13.16 -10.90
CA SER A 146 -14.00 11.80 -10.46
C SER A 146 -13.93 10.82 -11.64
N LEU A 147 -14.08 9.53 -11.34
CA LEU A 147 -14.20 8.50 -12.38
C LEU A 147 -15.44 8.75 -13.26
N ALA A 148 -15.36 8.39 -14.53
CA ALA A 148 -16.49 8.44 -15.43
C ALA A 148 -17.63 7.52 -14.94
N PRO A 149 -18.90 7.88 -15.16
CA PRO A 149 -20.03 7.02 -14.83
C PRO A 149 -19.97 5.66 -15.54
N ASP A 150 -20.39 4.59 -14.88
CA ASP A 150 -20.52 3.27 -15.51
C ASP A 150 -21.84 3.16 -16.27
N THR A 151 -21.87 3.72 -17.48
CA THR A 151 -23.06 3.70 -18.35
C THR A 151 -22.66 3.52 -19.82
N ASP A 152 -23.58 3.01 -20.63
CA ASP A 152 -23.39 2.88 -22.09
C ASP A 152 -23.53 4.21 -22.85
N LYS A 153 -23.90 5.30 -22.17
CA LYS A 153 -24.03 6.64 -22.78
C LYS A 153 -22.66 7.17 -23.21
N ARG A 154 -22.66 8.16 -24.12
CA ARG A 154 -21.45 8.90 -24.49
C ARG A 154 -20.92 9.65 -23.25
N PRO A 155 -19.60 9.64 -22.99
CA PRO A 155 -19.03 10.37 -21.87
C PRO A 155 -19.17 11.88 -22.08
N SER A 156 -19.58 12.60 -21.03
CA SER A 156 -19.63 14.06 -21.03
C SER A 156 -18.22 14.67 -21.20
N LEU A 157 -18.15 15.94 -21.62
CA LEU A 157 -16.87 16.66 -21.70
C LEU A 157 -16.17 16.69 -20.35
N SER A 158 -16.90 16.90 -19.26
CA SER A 158 -16.35 16.85 -17.89
C SER A 158 -15.74 15.51 -17.52
N ALA A 159 -16.36 14.39 -17.91
CA ALA A 159 -15.83 13.05 -17.65
C ALA A 159 -14.57 12.76 -18.46
N ARG A 160 -14.47 13.30 -19.68
CA ARG A 160 -13.24 13.23 -20.49
C ARG A 160 -12.15 14.07 -19.84
N LEU A 161 -12.44 15.35 -19.57
CA LEU A 161 -11.51 16.32 -18.98
C LEU A 161 -10.97 15.88 -17.62
N SER A 162 -11.75 15.13 -16.83
CA SER A 162 -11.26 14.62 -15.56
C SER A 162 -10.10 13.64 -15.69
N VAL A 163 -9.90 12.96 -16.83
CA VAL A 163 -8.78 12.02 -17.02
C VAL A 163 -7.43 12.72 -16.91
N TRP A 164 -7.29 13.93 -17.45
CA TRP A 164 -6.03 14.66 -17.36
C TRP A 164 -5.67 14.98 -15.91
N PHE A 165 -6.64 15.38 -15.08
CA PHE A 165 -6.38 15.76 -13.69
C PHE A 165 -6.37 14.59 -12.70
N THR A 166 -7.10 13.52 -12.99
CA THR A 166 -7.20 12.36 -12.09
C THR A 166 -6.21 11.25 -12.41
N ILE A 167 -5.67 11.24 -13.63
CA ILE A 167 -4.78 10.18 -14.12
C ILE A 167 -3.47 10.75 -14.66
N LEU A 168 -3.50 11.54 -15.74
CA LEU A 168 -2.28 11.90 -16.47
C LEU A 168 -1.37 12.87 -15.69
N LEU A 169 -1.95 13.87 -15.03
CA LEU A 169 -1.20 14.83 -14.22
C LEU A 169 -0.61 14.16 -12.96
N PRO A 170 -1.37 13.40 -12.15
CA PRO A 170 -0.77 12.62 -11.06
C PRO A 170 0.29 11.64 -11.53
N TRP A 171 0.10 10.99 -12.69
CA TRP A 171 1.13 10.14 -13.30
C TRP A 171 2.41 10.92 -13.56
N ALA A 172 2.33 12.05 -14.26
CA ALA A 172 3.50 12.86 -14.59
C ALA A 172 4.23 13.32 -13.33
N ILE A 173 3.50 13.82 -12.32
CA ILE A 173 4.09 14.26 -11.04
C ILE A 173 4.84 13.10 -10.36
N LEU A 174 4.22 11.92 -10.26
CA LEU A 174 4.84 10.76 -9.63
C LEU A 174 6.03 10.22 -10.43
N TYR A 175 5.94 10.25 -11.76
CA TYR A 175 7.00 9.83 -12.67
C TYR A 175 8.25 10.68 -12.48
N GLU A 176 8.10 12.01 -12.49
CA GLU A 176 9.21 12.93 -12.23
C GLU A 176 9.74 12.77 -10.80
N ALA A 177 8.86 12.76 -9.80
CA ALA A 177 9.26 12.66 -8.39
C ALA A 177 10.06 11.38 -8.11
N ILE A 178 9.65 10.25 -8.66
CA ILE A 178 10.33 8.96 -8.45
C ILE A 178 11.54 8.81 -9.38
N GLY A 179 11.48 9.30 -10.63
CA GLY A 179 12.58 9.25 -11.60
C GLY A 179 13.83 10.00 -11.15
N HIS A 180 13.66 11.00 -10.29
CA HIS A 180 14.77 11.74 -9.67
C HIS A 180 15.23 11.17 -8.33
N LEU A 181 14.61 10.12 -7.79
CA LEU A 181 15.12 9.44 -6.61
C LEU A 181 16.38 8.62 -6.96
N PRO A 182 17.40 8.60 -6.09
CA PRO A 182 18.57 7.77 -6.30
C PRO A 182 18.21 6.28 -6.21
N THR A 183 18.83 5.47 -7.06
CA THR A 183 18.64 4.01 -7.09
C THR A 183 19.98 3.30 -6.83
N PRO A 184 20.51 3.33 -5.59
CA PRO A 184 21.76 2.65 -5.26
C PRO A 184 21.64 1.14 -5.50
N GLY A 185 22.74 0.52 -5.92
CA GLY A 185 22.81 -0.92 -6.17
C GLY A 185 21.96 -1.41 -7.35
N ALA A 186 21.50 -0.51 -8.22
CA ALA A 186 20.57 -0.87 -9.28
C ALA A 186 21.21 -1.71 -10.40
N ALA A 187 20.53 -2.77 -10.81
CA ALA A 187 20.96 -3.63 -11.91
C ALA A 187 20.54 -3.04 -13.26
N ARG A 188 21.43 -3.04 -14.25
CA ARG A 188 21.10 -2.63 -15.62
C ARG A 188 20.35 -3.76 -16.33
N VAL A 189 19.16 -3.46 -16.86
CA VAL A 189 18.28 -4.49 -17.45
C VAL A 189 18.55 -4.78 -18.94
N ALA A 190 19.35 -3.95 -19.61
CA ALA A 190 19.69 -4.14 -21.01
C ALA A 190 20.56 -5.39 -21.23
N LEU A 191 20.13 -6.25 -22.15
CA LEU A 191 20.87 -7.46 -22.55
C LEU A 191 22.18 -7.09 -23.26
N ALA A 192 23.13 -8.04 -23.28
CA ALA A 192 24.46 -7.79 -23.81
C ALA A 192 24.47 -7.32 -25.27
N PHE A 193 23.62 -7.91 -26.12
CA PHE A 193 23.52 -7.52 -27.53
C PHE A 193 22.81 -6.17 -27.73
N GLU A 194 21.94 -5.76 -26.82
CA GLU A 194 21.19 -4.50 -26.94
C GLU A 194 22.12 -3.29 -26.83
N ARG A 195 23.17 -3.41 -26.00
CA ARG A 195 24.15 -2.35 -25.74
C ARG A 195 24.91 -1.91 -26.98
N GLY A 196 25.11 -2.80 -27.95
CA GLY A 196 25.81 -2.51 -29.21
C GLY A 196 24.89 -2.22 -30.39
N ALA A 197 23.57 -2.33 -30.23
CA ALA A 197 22.64 -2.12 -31.33
C ALA A 197 22.45 -0.62 -31.62
N PRO A 198 22.44 -0.21 -32.91
CA PRO A 198 22.41 1.19 -33.29
C PRO A 198 21.05 1.84 -33.00
N VAL A 199 21.09 3.12 -32.63
CA VAL A 199 19.91 3.96 -32.50
C VAL A 199 19.42 4.40 -33.89
N VAL A 200 18.16 4.13 -34.19
CA VAL A 200 17.50 4.50 -35.45
C VAL A 200 16.74 5.80 -35.26
N VAL A 201 17.44 6.92 -35.41
CA VAL A 201 16.97 8.27 -35.02
C VAL A 201 15.62 8.65 -35.65
N TRP A 202 15.34 8.29 -36.91
CA TRP A 202 14.08 8.68 -37.55
C TRP A 202 12.84 8.09 -36.85
N THR A 203 12.98 6.95 -36.15
CA THR A 203 11.87 6.33 -35.40
C THR A 203 11.41 7.16 -34.21
N GLU A 204 12.14 8.22 -33.86
CA GLU A 204 11.72 9.24 -32.91
C GLU A 204 10.37 9.87 -33.28
N SER A 205 10.11 10.07 -34.59
CA SER A 205 8.82 10.61 -35.04
C SER A 205 7.63 9.68 -34.72
N ILE A 206 7.88 8.38 -34.53
CA ILE A 206 6.87 7.40 -34.10
C ILE A 206 6.82 7.34 -32.57
N TYR A 207 7.98 7.33 -31.91
CA TYR A 207 8.09 7.32 -30.46
C TYR A 207 7.35 8.49 -29.81
N ALA A 208 7.60 9.70 -30.30
CA ALA A 208 6.97 10.92 -29.83
C ALA A 208 5.42 10.92 -29.98
N LEU A 209 4.83 10.03 -30.80
CA LEU A 209 3.37 9.92 -30.92
C LEU A 209 2.70 9.38 -29.65
N ALA A 210 3.45 8.76 -28.73
CA ALA A 210 2.92 8.28 -27.45
C ALA A 210 2.26 9.42 -26.64
N TYR A 211 2.87 10.61 -26.61
CA TYR A 211 2.38 11.76 -25.85
C TYR A 211 1.06 12.34 -26.37
N PRO A 212 0.95 12.77 -27.65
CA PRO A 212 -0.31 13.27 -28.19
C PRO A 212 -1.40 12.18 -28.22
N LEU A 213 -1.04 10.91 -28.41
CA LEU A 213 -1.98 9.80 -28.32
C LEU A 213 -2.59 9.68 -26.92
N ALA A 214 -1.76 9.72 -25.87
CA ALA A 214 -2.22 9.66 -24.48
C ALA A 214 -3.12 10.85 -24.12
N LEU A 215 -2.78 12.06 -24.59
CA LEU A 215 -3.58 13.26 -24.38
C LEU A 215 -4.91 13.22 -25.16
N ALA A 216 -4.92 12.69 -26.38
CA ALA A 216 -6.12 12.68 -27.23
C ALA A 216 -7.08 11.53 -26.93
N ALA A 217 -6.59 10.36 -26.47
CA ALA A 217 -7.39 9.16 -26.30
C ALA A 217 -8.67 9.34 -25.44
N PRO A 218 -8.66 10.10 -24.31
CA PRO A 218 -9.87 10.35 -23.54
C PRO A 218 -10.99 11.05 -24.35
N LEU A 219 -10.63 11.93 -25.29
CA LEU A 219 -11.58 12.62 -26.18
C LEU A 219 -12.20 11.69 -27.22
N LEU A 220 -11.54 10.57 -27.51
CA LEU A 220 -11.97 9.61 -28.51
C LEU A 220 -12.88 8.51 -27.94
N ALA A 221 -13.05 8.46 -26.61
CA ALA A 221 -13.87 7.47 -25.93
C ALA A 221 -15.33 7.47 -26.42
N ALA A 222 -15.78 6.31 -26.88
CA ALA A 222 -17.13 6.12 -27.44
C ALA A 222 -18.21 6.01 -26.35
N ARG A 223 -17.92 5.31 -25.25
CA ARG A 223 -18.86 5.05 -24.15
C ARG A 223 -18.25 5.40 -22.80
N SER A 224 -19.08 5.87 -21.88
CA SER A 224 -18.67 6.29 -20.54
C SER A 224 -18.08 5.12 -19.74
N ARG A 225 -18.65 3.92 -19.87
CA ARG A 225 -18.08 2.71 -19.25
C ARG A 225 -16.68 2.34 -19.74
N ASP A 226 -16.38 2.56 -21.03
CA ASP A 226 -15.05 2.27 -21.57
C ASP A 226 -14.03 3.28 -21.04
N LEU A 227 -14.42 4.56 -20.94
CA LEU A 227 -13.60 5.59 -20.30
C LEU A 227 -13.37 5.30 -18.81
N ARG A 228 -14.40 4.87 -18.08
CA ARG A 228 -14.28 4.45 -16.68
C ARG A 228 -13.30 3.29 -16.54
N ARG A 229 -13.41 2.29 -17.41
CA ARG A 229 -12.51 1.13 -17.40
C ARG A 229 -11.07 1.50 -17.77
N PHE A 230 -10.88 2.46 -18.67
CA PHE A 230 -9.58 3.05 -18.96
C PHE A 230 -9.00 3.73 -17.70
N GLN A 231 -9.79 4.54 -16.99
CA GLN A 231 -9.36 5.19 -15.75
C GLN A 231 -9.02 4.18 -14.64
N THR A 232 -9.87 3.18 -14.40
CA THR A 232 -9.60 2.18 -13.36
C THR A 232 -8.40 1.29 -13.70
N SER A 233 -8.22 0.94 -14.98
CA SER A 233 -7.01 0.28 -15.46
C SER A 233 -5.77 1.15 -15.26
N ALA A 234 -5.85 2.45 -15.55
CA ALA A 234 -4.73 3.38 -15.35
C ALA A 234 -4.37 3.55 -13.88
N ILE A 235 -5.34 3.63 -12.97
CA ILE A 235 -5.08 3.65 -11.52
C ILE A 235 -4.37 2.35 -11.10
N ALA A 236 -4.85 1.19 -11.55
CA ALA A 236 -4.20 -0.08 -11.22
C ALA A 236 -2.77 -0.15 -11.76
N ALA A 237 -2.55 0.36 -12.98
CA ALA A 237 -1.23 0.44 -13.61
C ALA A 237 -0.30 1.40 -12.84
N MET A 238 -0.78 2.57 -12.43
CA MET A 238 -0.03 3.52 -11.60
C MET A 238 0.42 2.87 -10.30
N LEU A 239 -0.50 2.26 -9.57
CA LEU A 239 -0.19 1.62 -8.28
C LEU A 239 0.89 0.53 -8.44
N MET A 240 0.82 -0.27 -9.50
CA MET A 240 1.80 -1.32 -9.78
C MET A 240 3.13 -0.76 -10.26
N ALA A 241 3.13 0.13 -11.26
CA ALA A 241 4.34 0.67 -11.88
C ALA A 241 5.15 1.50 -10.88
N PHE A 242 4.52 2.41 -10.14
CA PHE A 242 5.23 3.21 -9.13
C PHE A 242 5.72 2.37 -7.96
N TRP A 243 4.98 1.31 -7.58
CA TRP A 243 5.51 0.35 -6.61
C TRP A 243 6.73 -0.38 -7.16
N CYS A 244 6.73 -0.81 -8.43
CA CYS A 244 7.90 -1.41 -9.08
C CYS A 244 9.10 -0.46 -9.13
N TYR A 245 8.90 0.79 -9.55
CA TYR A 245 9.98 1.78 -9.61
C TYR A 245 10.59 2.09 -8.25
N LEU A 246 9.76 2.09 -7.19
CA LEU A 246 10.26 2.24 -5.83
C LEU A 246 10.99 0.97 -5.40
N ALA A 247 10.33 -0.19 -5.44
CA ALA A 247 10.78 -1.43 -4.79
C ALA A 247 11.87 -2.21 -5.55
N ILE A 248 11.95 -2.09 -6.88
CA ILE A 248 12.85 -2.89 -7.72
C ILE A 248 13.99 -2.01 -8.22
N PRO A 249 15.24 -2.18 -7.72
CA PRO A 249 16.36 -1.32 -8.08
C PRO A 249 16.93 -1.73 -9.43
N VAL A 250 16.35 -1.21 -10.52
CA VAL A 250 16.81 -1.49 -11.88
C VAL A 250 16.89 -0.23 -12.73
N LEU A 251 17.79 -0.24 -13.73
CA LEU A 251 17.99 0.86 -14.68
C LEU A 251 17.90 0.34 -16.11
N ALA A 252 17.26 1.10 -17.00
CA ALA A 252 17.41 0.96 -18.44
C ALA A 252 17.98 2.25 -19.06
N PRO A 253 19.29 2.51 -18.94
CA PRO A 253 19.89 3.73 -19.46
C PRO A 253 19.74 3.80 -20.99
N PRO A 254 19.41 4.97 -21.56
CA PRO A 254 19.31 5.11 -23.01
C PRO A 254 20.63 4.81 -23.72
N ARG A 255 20.56 4.14 -24.87
CA ARG A 255 21.73 3.77 -25.67
C ARG A 255 22.37 5.00 -26.32
N PRO A 256 23.71 5.10 -26.37
CA PRO A 256 24.38 6.26 -26.93
C PRO A 256 24.08 6.43 -28.42
N PHE A 257 24.00 7.67 -28.89
CA PHE A 257 23.86 8.03 -30.30
C PHE A 257 24.50 9.39 -30.59
N VAL A 258 24.66 9.73 -31.86
CA VAL A 258 25.17 11.03 -32.30
C VAL A 258 24.02 11.88 -32.83
N ASP A 259 23.85 13.05 -32.24
CA ASP A 259 22.83 14.01 -32.65
C ASP A 259 23.26 14.76 -33.92
N THR A 260 22.64 14.38 -35.05
CA THR A 260 22.97 14.93 -36.38
C THR A 260 21.75 15.47 -37.14
N SER A 261 20.54 15.41 -36.56
CA SER A 261 19.30 15.73 -37.26
C SER A 261 18.28 16.44 -36.35
N PRO A 262 17.24 17.10 -36.89
CA PRO A 262 16.16 17.67 -36.06
C PRO A 262 15.49 16.64 -35.14
N LEU A 263 15.30 15.40 -35.61
CA LEU A 263 14.78 14.30 -34.78
C LEU A 263 15.81 13.82 -33.76
N GLY A 264 17.10 13.87 -34.09
CA GLY A 264 18.19 13.65 -33.13
C GLY A 264 18.13 14.63 -31.97
N ARG A 265 17.92 15.92 -32.28
CA ARG A 265 17.77 16.98 -31.27
C ARG A 265 16.54 16.78 -30.39
N LEU A 266 15.42 16.34 -30.97
CA LEU A 266 14.24 15.99 -30.20
C LEU A 266 14.52 14.84 -29.21
N LEU A 267 15.13 13.76 -29.70
CA LEU A 267 15.53 12.62 -28.87
C LEU A 267 16.55 13.02 -27.78
N SER A 268 17.49 13.93 -28.08
CA SER A 268 18.43 14.48 -27.11
C SER A 268 17.70 15.28 -26.01
N LEU A 269 16.69 16.08 -26.37
CA LEU A 269 15.88 16.86 -25.42
C LEU A 269 15.08 15.94 -24.50
N GLU A 270 14.47 14.88 -25.02
CA GLU A 270 13.73 13.92 -24.20
C GLU A 270 14.61 13.19 -23.20
N ARG A 271 15.87 12.92 -23.56
CA ARG A 271 16.86 12.29 -22.67
C ARG A 271 17.49 13.25 -21.66
N ALA A 272 17.27 14.56 -21.83
CA ALA A 272 17.81 15.59 -20.94
C ALA A 272 16.98 15.76 -19.65
N ASP A 273 16.06 14.82 -19.36
CA ASP A 273 15.22 14.80 -18.16
C ASP A 273 16.00 14.52 -16.86
N GLY A 274 17.21 13.97 -16.94
CA GLY A 274 18.02 13.61 -15.77
C GLY A 274 17.54 12.36 -15.02
N ILE A 275 16.56 11.64 -15.58
CA ILE A 275 16.03 10.38 -15.04
C ILE A 275 16.97 9.21 -15.36
N ASP A 276 17.65 9.24 -16.51
CA ASP A 276 18.68 8.27 -16.91
C ASP A 276 18.24 6.79 -16.77
N GLY A 277 16.97 6.50 -17.10
CA GLY A 277 16.43 5.15 -17.11
C GLY A 277 16.02 4.57 -15.75
N ARG A 278 15.90 5.39 -14.68
CA ARG A 278 15.48 4.95 -13.33
C ARG A 278 14.03 4.46 -13.22
N VAL A 279 13.11 5.02 -14.01
CA VAL A 279 11.67 4.65 -14.03
C VAL A 279 11.31 3.91 -15.33
N ALA A 280 12.18 2.99 -15.73
CA ALA A 280 12.03 2.27 -16.99
C ALA A 280 11.26 0.96 -16.87
N LEU A 281 11.34 0.22 -15.74
CA LEU A 281 10.70 -1.09 -15.58
C LEU A 281 9.44 -1.01 -14.71
N PRO A 282 8.21 -1.09 -15.26
CA PRO A 282 7.84 -1.32 -16.67
C PRO A 282 7.81 -0.05 -17.56
N SER A 283 7.90 -0.21 -18.89
CA SER A 283 7.86 0.91 -19.84
C SER A 283 6.47 1.54 -19.91
N PHE A 284 6.39 2.85 -19.62
CA PHE A 284 5.13 3.57 -19.63
C PHE A 284 4.64 3.89 -21.05
N HIS A 285 5.54 4.17 -22.01
CA HIS A 285 5.15 4.42 -23.40
C HIS A 285 4.38 3.25 -23.97
N VAL A 286 4.86 2.02 -23.70
CA VAL A 286 4.18 0.78 -24.09
C VAL A 286 2.83 0.66 -23.41
N TYR A 287 2.77 0.86 -22.08
CA TYR A 287 1.50 0.81 -21.36
C TYR A 287 0.46 1.79 -21.94
N TRP A 288 0.84 3.06 -22.11
CA TRP A 288 -0.07 4.09 -22.61
C TRP A 288 -0.47 3.84 -24.06
N ALA A 289 0.45 3.41 -24.91
CA ALA A 289 0.15 3.06 -26.29
C ALA A 289 -0.93 1.96 -26.37
N PHE A 290 -0.78 0.88 -25.59
CA PHE A 290 -1.75 -0.21 -25.55
C PHE A 290 -3.08 0.19 -24.89
N ALA A 291 -3.04 0.95 -23.80
CA ALA A 291 -4.24 1.45 -23.12
C ALA A 291 -5.07 2.37 -24.04
N CYS A 292 -4.40 3.26 -24.77
CA CYS A 292 -5.04 4.15 -25.74
C CYS A 292 -5.57 3.37 -26.94
N ALA A 293 -4.80 2.42 -27.46
CA ALA A 293 -5.26 1.55 -28.55
C ALA A 293 -6.52 0.77 -28.16
N TRP A 294 -6.56 0.22 -26.94
CA TRP A 294 -7.74 -0.44 -26.41
C TRP A 294 -8.94 0.50 -26.36
N LEU A 295 -8.80 1.72 -25.83
CA LEU A 295 -9.90 2.67 -25.73
C LEU A 295 -10.43 3.09 -27.11
N ILE A 296 -9.53 3.41 -28.05
CA ILE A 296 -9.88 3.83 -29.41
C ILE A 296 -10.51 2.69 -30.21
N SER A 297 -10.06 1.44 -30.00
CA SER A 297 -10.60 0.27 -30.68
C SER A 297 -12.10 0.06 -30.44
N ARG A 298 -12.64 0.55 -29.32
CA ARG A 298 -14.06 0.48 -28.98
C ARG A 298 -14.97 1.33 -29.88
N ARG A 299 -14.39 2.19 -30.72
CA ARG A 299 -15.10 3.06 -31.67
C ARG A 299 -15.37 2.38 -33.03
N GLY A 300 -14.89 1.15 -33.25
CA GLY A 300 -15.27 0.30 -34.39
C GLY A 300 -14.58 0.59 -35.73
N GLY A 301 -14.28 1.86 -36.06
CA GLY A 301 -13.65 2.24 -37.34
C GLY A 301 -12.12 2.34 -37.34
N LEU A 302 -11.51 2.68 -36.20
CA LEU A 302 -10.07 2.99 -36.08
C LEU A 302 -9.27 1.89 -35.37
N TRP A 303 -9.87 0.72 -35.12
CA TRP A 303 -9.28 -0.27 -34.22
C TRP A 303 -7.97 -0.86 -34.75
N ARG A 304 -7.89 -1.23 -36.03
CA ARG A 304 -6.67 -1.79 -36.62
C ARG A 304 -5.53 -0.79 -36.57
N LEU A 305 -5.81 0.46 -36.95
CA LEU A 305 -4.82 1.53 -36.94
C LEU A 305 -4.28 1.81 -35.54
N ALA A 306 -5.16 1.82 -34.52
CA ALA A 306 -4.76 2.09 -33.15
C ALA A 306 -3.81 1.01 -32.59
N TRP A 307 -4.07 -0.27 -32.88
CA TRP A 307 -3.18 -1.37 -32.49
C TRP A 307 -1.87 -1.39 -33.28
N VAL A 308 -1.92 -1.11 -34.58
CA VAL A 308 -0.70 -0.96 -35.41
C VAL A 308 0.18 0.17 -34.88
N LEU A 309 -0.42 1.32 -34.54
CA LEU A 309 0.30 2.45 -33.95
C LEU A 309 0.91 2.09 -32.59
N ALA A 310 0.18 1.37 -31.72
CA ALA A 310 0.74 0.95 -30.44
C ALA A 310 1.94 0.00 -30.59
N LEU A 311 1.88 -0.89 -31.57
CA LEU A 311 3.00 -1.78 -31.91
C LEU A 311 4.18 -1.00 -32.49
N ALA A 312 3.91 -0.02 -33.37
CA ALA A 312 4.92 0.86 -33.92
C ALA A 312 5.63 1.69 -32.85
N ILE A 313 4.87 2.25 -31.88
CA ILE A 313 5.43 2.96 -30.72
C ILE A 313 6.29 2.03 -29.86
N THR A 314 5.86 0.78 -29.66
CA THR A 314 6.62 -0.20 -28.87
C THR A 314 7.95 -0.55 -29.54
N ILE A 315 7.94 -0.77 -30.85
CA ILE A 315 9.15 -0.99 -31.65
C ILE A 315 10.03 0.25 -31.60
N SER A 316 9.44 1.44 -31.72
CA SER A 316 10.20 2.69 -31.70
C SER A 316 10.87 2.95 -30.35
N CYS A 317 10.26 2.56 -29.22
CA CYS A 317 10.90 2.64 -27.89
C CYS A 317 12.22 1.88 -27.83
N TRP A 318 12.29 0.72 -28.49
CA TRP A 318 13.54 0.00 -28.64
C TRP A 318 14.43 0.72 -29.65
N THR A 319 13.99 0.99 -30.88
CA THR A 319 14.87 1.50 -31.95
C THR A 319 15.42 2.91 -31.69
N THR A 320 14.72 3.78 -30.95
CA THR A 320 15.27 5.06 -30.45
C THR A 320 16.28 4.88 -29.33
N GLY A 321 16.42 3.67 -28.81
CA GLY A 321 17.34 3.30 -27.74
C GLY A 321 16.94 3.84 -26.37
N MET A 322 15.67 4.20 -26.17
CA MET A 322 15.16 4.72 -24.89
C MET A 322 14.86 3.61 -23.88
N HIS A 323 14.53 2.41 -24.36
CA HIS A 323 14.11 1.28 -23.53
C HIS A 323 14.88 -0.01 -23.89
N ALA A 324 15.00 -0.92 -22.93
CA ALA A 324 15.49 -2.28 -23.17
C ALA A 324 14.31 -3.24 -23.45
N LEU A 325 14.58 -4.44 -23.95
CA LEU A 325 13.52 -5.41 -24.25
C LEU A 325 12.75 -5.87 -23.00
N LEU A 326 13.43 -5.94 -21.85
CA LEU A 326 12.80 -6.40 -20.60
C LEU A 326 11.70 -5.44 -20.14
N ASP A 327 11.95 -4.13 -20.16
CA ASP A 327 10.97 -3.13 -19.76
C ASP A 327 9.85 -2.93 -20.77
N LEU A 328 10.11 -3.15 -22.07
CA LEU A 328 9.04 -3.21 -23.06
C LEU A 328 8.09 -4.39 -22.79
N ALA A 329 8.65 -5.58 -22.55
CA ALA A 329 7.86 -6.76 -22.18
C ALA A 329 7.07 -6.52 -20.88
N ALA A 330 7.69 -5.89 -19.88
CA ALA A 330 7.03 -5.52 -18.64
C ALA A 330 5.94 -4.45 -18.85
N GLY A 331 6.10 -3.52 -19.81
CA GLY A 331 5.07 -2.54 -20.19
C GLY A 331 3.83 -3.21 -20.78
N VAL A 332 4.00 -4.20 -21.66
CA VAL A 332 2.88 -5.03 -22.16
C VAL A 332 2.25 -5.83 -21.02
N ALA A 333 3.06 -6.44 -20.15
CA ALA A 333 2.57 -7.20 -19.00
C ALA A 333 1.76 -6.30 -18.05
N LEU A 334 2.24 -5.08 -17.78
CA LEU A 334 1.53 -4.09 -16.98
C LEU A 334 0.17 -3.78 -17.59
N PHE A 335 0.08 -3.54 -18.90
CA PHE A 335 -1.19 -3.32 -19.58
C PHE A 335 -2.14 -4.51 -19.38
N LEU A 336 -1.68 -5.74 -19.61
CA LEU A 336 -2.53 -6.93 -19.45
C LEU A 336 -3.01 -7.11 -18.01
N ILE A 337 -2.11 -6.97 -17.03
CA ILE A 337 -2.42 -7.11 -15.60
C ILE A 337 -3.41 -6.02 -15.18
N ALA A 338 -3.10 -4.75 -15.48
CA ALA A 338 -3.93 -3.63 -15.11
C ALA A 338 -5.29 -3.66 -15.82
N HIS A 339 -5.35 -4.10 -17.08
CA HIS A 339 -6.61 -4.20 -17.82
C HIS A 339 -7.52 -5.33 -17.32
N HIS A 340 -6.93 -6.37 -16.74
CA HIS A 340 -7.62 -7.54 -16.19
C HIS A 340 -7.63 -7.58 -14.66
N HIS A 341 -7.28 -6.49 -13.97
CA HIS A 341 -7.14 -6.44 -12.50
C HIS A 341 -8.33 -7.04 -11.74
N ALA A 342 -9.57 -6.73 -12.14
CA ALA A 342 -10.77 -7.26 -11.48
C ALA A 342 -10.90 -8.79 -11.61
N ARG A 343 -10.51 -9.36 -12.77
CA ARG A 343 -10.51 -10.82 -12.98
C ARG A 343 -9.39 -11.49 -12.20
N LEU A 344 -8.20 -10.89 -12.18
CA LEU A 344 -7.05 -11.38 -11.42
C LEU A 344 -7.34 -11.36 -9.93
N TYR A 345 -7.90 -10.27 -9.43
CA TYR A 345 -8.34 -10.15 -8.04
C TYR A 345 -9.39 -11.22 -7.70
N ARG A 346 -10.39 -11.44 -8.56
CA ARG A 346 -11.38 -12.52 -8.37
C ARG A 346 -10.74 -13.91 -8.35
N ALA A 347 -9.80 -14.20 -9.26
CA ALA A 347 -9.07 -15.46 -9.26
C ALA A 347 -8.26 -15.66 -7.96
N PHE A 348 -7.68 -14.58 -7.44
CA PHE A 348 -6.98 -14.58 -6.17
C PHE A 348 -7.92 -14.84 -4.98
N VAL A 349 -9.08 -14.16 -4.93
CA VAL A 349 -10.12 -14.41 -3.93
C VAL A 349 -10.60 -15.87 -3.97
N LEU A 350 -10.87 -16.42 -5.17
CA LEU A 350 -11.26 -17.83 -5.31
C LEU A 350 -10.17 -18.81 -4.83
N THR A 351 -8.90 -18.46 -5.04
CA THR A 351 -7.78 -19.26 -4.52
C THR A 351 -7.74 -19.20 -2.99
N CYS A 352 -7.91 -18.02 -2.40
CA CYS A 352 -8.03 -17.84 -0.96
C CYS A 352 -9.27 -18.55 -0.38
N GLU A 353 -10.38 -18.60 -1.10
CA GLU A 353 -11.59 -19.34 -0.72
C GLU A 353 -11.34 -20.85 -0.68
N ARG A 354 -10.62 -21.40 -1.67
CA ARG A 354 -10.18 -22.80 -1.64
C ARG A 354 -9.31 -23.09 -0.43
N ILE A 355 -8.36 -22.21 -0.11
CA ILE A 355 -7.53 -22.32 1.10
C ILE A 355 -8.40 -22.28 2.36
N ALA A 356 -9.31 -21.30 2.45
CA ALA A 356 -10.21 -21.14 3.60
C ALA A 356 -11.07 -22.38 3.87
N ASN A 357 -11.37 -23.17 2.83
CA ASN A 357 -12.12 -24.41 2.91
C ASN A 357 -11.25 -25.68 2.85
N ALA A 358 -9.92 -25.57 2.91
CA ALA A 358 -8.98 -26.69 2.89
C ALA A 358 -8.53 -27.11 4.30
N TRP A 359 -9.46 -27.23 5.24
CA TRP A 359 -9.15 -27.65 6.61
C TRP A 359 -8.86 -29.16 6.68
N TRP A 360 -7.74 -29.52 7.31
CA TRP A 360 -7.41 -30.90 7.64
C TRP A 360 -6.62 -30.98 8.94
N SER A 361 -6.60 -32.18 9.54
CA SER A 361 -5.81 -32.48 10.73
C SER A 361 -5.27 -33.91 10.71
N LEU A 362 -4.07 -34.10 11.22
CA LEU A 362 -3.44 -35.40 11.45
C LEU A 362 -3.42 -35.69 12.95
N ARG A 363 -3.82 -36.89 13.37
CA ARG A 363 -3.77 -37.31 14.77
C ARG A 363 -2.60 -38.27 15.01
N VAL A 364 -1.75 -37.94 15.98
CA VAL A 364 -0.60 -38.76 16.39
C VAL A 364 -0.70 -38.97 17.91
N GLY A 365 -1.29 -40.09 18.32
CA GLY A 365 -1.58 -40.36 19.73
C GLY A 365 -2.49 -39.28 20.36
N PRO A 366 -2.07 -38.62 21.46
CA PRO A 366 -2.85 -37.56 22.09
C PRO A 366 -2.80 -36.22 21.34
N LEU A 367 -1.89 -36.07 20.37
CA LEU A 367 -1.67 -34.85 19.61
C LEU A 367 -2.55 -34.82 18.36
N ARG A 368 -3.05 -33.63 18.03
CA ARG A 368 -3.64 -33.33 16.74
C ARG A 368 -2.89 -32.17 16.10
N ILE A 369 -2.27 -32.45 14.97
CA ILE A 369 -1.56 -31.49 14.13
C ILE A 369 -2.57 -30.95 13.12
N LEU A 370 -2.83 -29.65 13.16
CA LEU A 370 -3.72 -28.97 12.23
C LEU A 370 -2.89 -28.43 11.06
N VAL A 371 -3.52 -28.25 9.89
CA VAL A 371 -2.92 -27.53 8.74
C VAL A 371 -2.36 -26.14 9.12
N HIS A 372 -2.85 -25.56 10.22
CA HIS A 372 -2.37 -24.31 10.81
C HIS A 372 -0.87 -24.34 11.15
N ALA A 373 -0.32 -25.51 11.51
CA ALA A 373 1.09 -25.69 11.85
C ALA A 373 2.00 -25.32 10.67
N LEU A 374 1.61 -25.71 9.45
CA LEU A 374 2.36 -25.40 8.23
C LEU A 374 2.46 -23.88 8.03
N TYR A 375 1.33 -23.18 8.04
CA TYR A 375 1.32 -21.74 7.79
C TYR A 375 2.01 -20.94 8.92
N ALA A 376 1.81 -21.33 10.18
CA ALA A 376 2.47 -20.68 11.31
C ALA A 376 3.98 -20.90 11.29
N GLY A 377 4.41 -22.14 11.00
CA GLY A 377 5.83 -22.49 10.91
C GLY A 377 6.53 -21.85 9.73
N LEU A 378 5.89 -21.84 8.55
CA LEU A 378 6.42 -21.14 7.37
C LEU A 378 6.52 -19.64 7.59
N ALA A 379 5.47 -19.01 8.16
CA ALA A 379 5.49 -17.59 8.45
C ALA A 379 6.66 -17.22 9.38
N ALA A 380 6.77 -17.92 10.52
CA ALA A 380 7.81 -17.63 11.50
C ALA A 380 9.20 -18.02 10.98
N GLY A 381 9.36 -19.22 10.40
CA GLY A 381 10.64 -19.71 9.91
C GLY A 381 11.20 -18.89 8.74
N LEU A 382 10.39 -18.62 7.70
CA LEU A 382 10.86 -17.80 6.58
C LEU A 382 11.07 -16.34 7.00
N GLY A 383 10.21 -15.81 7.88
CA GLY A 383 10.39 -14.48 8.44
C GLY A 383 11.66 -14.34 9.26
N SER A 384 11.98 -15.35 10.08
CA SER A 384 13.25 -15.42 10.80
C SER A 384 14.43 -15.57 9.87
N LEU A 385 14.30 -16.34 8.80
CA LEU A 385 15.37 -16.47 7.82
C LEU A 385 15.67 -15.11 7.19
N ILE A 386 14.66 -14.41 6.72
CA ILE A 386 14.79 -13.06 6.16
C ILE A 386 15.42 -12.10 7.17
N ALA A 387 14.90 -12.05 8.40
CA ALA A 387 15.43 -11.14 9.42
C ALA A 387 16.89 -11.45 9.78
N CYS A 388 17.24 -12.73 9.96
CA CYS A 388 18.61 -13.18 10.25
C CYS A 388 19.58 -12.95 9.08
N PHE A 389 19.11 -12.91 7.84
CA PHE A 389 19.91 -12.52 6.67
C PHE A 389 20.16 -11.01 6.59
N LEU A 390 19.32 -10.20 7.24
CA LEU A 390 19.47 -8.75 7.25
C LEU A 390 20.36 -8.28 8.41
N ILE A 391 20.43 -9.02 9.52
CA ILE A 391 21.16 -8.59 10.72
C ILE A 391 22.48 -9.35 10.91
N PRO A 392 23.48 -8.72 11.54
CA PRO A 392 24.73 -9.37 11.96
C PRO A 392 24.52 -10.67 12.77
N ALA A 393 25.42 -11.64 12.56
CA ALA A 393 25.32 -12.99 13.15
C ALA A 393 25.29 -13.00 14.68
N ASP A 394 26.02 -12.08 15.32
CA ASP A 394 26.09 -11.90 16.77
C ASP A 394 24.75 -11.44 17.39
N LEU A 395 23.83 -10.91 16.57
CA LEU A 395 22.50 -10.47 17.01
C LEU A 395 21.42 -11.56 16.90
N HIS A 396 21.74 -12.74 16.35
CA HIS A 396 20.73 -13.78 16.09
C HIS A 396 20.10 -14.34 17.37
N THR A 397 20.86 -14.42 18.46
CA THR A 397 20.34 -14.84 19.77
C THR A 397 19.36 -13.82 20.33
N TRP A 398 19.67 -12.53 20.22
CA TRP A 398 18.76 -11.44 20.64
C TRP A 398 17.47 -11.44 19.82
N TYR A 399 17.59 -11.63 18.51
CA TYR A 399 16.44 -11.83 17.64
C TYR A 399 15.54 -12.98 18.14
N ALA A 400 16.12 -14.15 18.42
CA ALA A 400 15.36 -15.29 18.90
C ALA A 400 14.64 -15.00 20.23
N VAL A 401 15.31 -14.33 21.18
CA VAL A 401 14.71 -13.92 22.46
C VAL A 401 13.50 -13.01 22.22
N VAL A 402 13.63 -11.99 21.37
CA VAL A 402 12.54 -11.05 21.05
C VAL A 402 11.35 -11.77 20.42
N VAL A 403 11.59 -12.70 19.49
CA VAL A 403 10.51 -13.45 18.82
C VAL A 403 9.81 -14.44 19.75
N LEU A 404 10.54 -15.07 20.66
CA LEU A 404 9.96 -15.96 21.68
C LEU A 404 9.16 -15.17 22.73
N ALA A 405 9.65 -14.00 23.14
CA ALA A 405 8.90 -13.05 23.97
C ALA A 405 7.60 -12.62 23.25
N GLY A 406 7.67 -12.33 21.96
CA GLY A 406 6.52 -12.05 21.11
C GLY A 406 5.49 -13.19 21.11
N LEU A 407 5.93 -14.44 20.97
CA LEU A 407 5.03 -15.61 21.01
C LEU A 407 4.32 -15.73 22.37
N LEU A 408 5.06 -15.52 23.45
CA LEU A 408 4.52 -15.53 24.81
C LEU A 408 3.49 -14.42 25.00
N GLY A 409 3.81 -13.19 24.59
CA GLY A 409 2.91 -12.04 24.63
C GLY A 409 1.65 -12.24 23.79
N ALA A 410 1.79 -12.85 22.62
CA ALA A 410 0.65 -13.21 21.77
C ALA A 410 -0.30 -14.19 22.48
N GLY A 411 0.25 -15.18 23.18
CA GLY A 411 -0.51 -16.11 24.00
C GLY A 411 -1.23 -15.41 25.15
N ILE A 412 -0.53 -14.59 25.94
CA ILE A 412 -1.11 -13.85 27.09
C ILE A 412 -2.24 -12.93 26.62
N TRP A 413 -2.00 -12.13 25.58
CA TRP A 413 -2.99 -11.22 25.03
C TRP A 413 -4.21 -11.93 24.46
N GLY A 414 -3.98 -13.01 23.71
CA GLY A 414 -5.05 -13.85 23.16
C GLY A 414 -5.96 -14.37 24.26
N GLN A 415 -5.39 -14.75 25.42
CA GLN A 415 -6.18 -15.22 26.56
C GLN A 415 -7.01 -14.13 27.22
N PHE A 416 -6.48 -12.91 27.30
CA PHE A 416 -7.19 -11.79 27.88
C PHE A 416 -8.34 -11.30 26.99
N MET A 417 -8.11 -11.26 25.67
CA MET A 417 -9.07 -10.69 24.71
C MET A 417 -10.08 -11.69 24.16
N GLU A 418 -9.65 -12.94 23.91
CA GLU A 418 -10.45 -13.98 23.24
C GLU A 418 -10.64 -15.24 24.08
N GLY A 419 -9.96 -15.35 25.24
CA GLY A 419 -10.08 -16.49 26.14
C GLY A 419 -11.36 -16.46 26.96
N GLY A 420 -11.86 -17.64 27.35
CA GLY A 420 -12.93 -17.74 28.36
C GLY A 420 -14.22 -18.46 27.96
N GLY A 421 -14.29 -19.14 26.80
CA GLY A 421 -15.48 -19.93 26.47
C GLY A 421 -15.29 -20.96 25.35
N ARG A 422 -15.28 -20.52 24.10
CA ARG A 422 -15.24 -21.42 22.91
C ARG A 422 -13.83 -21.67 22.35
N LEU A 423 -12.83 -20.95 22.84
CA LEU A 423 -11.42 -21.06 22.41
C LEU A 423 -10.53 -21.25 23.65
N SER A 424 -9.71 -22.31 23.65
CA SER A 424 -8.87 -22.67 24.80
C SER A 424 -7.45 -22.07 24.70
N ARG A 425 -6.91 -21.91 23.48
CA ARG A 425 -5.57 -21.34 23.23
C ARG A 425 -5.52 -20.33 22.06
N PRO A 426 -6.23 -19.19 22.11
CA PRO A 426 -6.04 -18.09 21.15
C PRO A 426 -4.65 -17.43 21.24
N PHE A 427 -4.24 -16.79 20.15
CA PHE A 427 -3.04 -15.95 20.05
C PHE A 427 -3.43 -14.63 19.40
N GLY A 428 -2.98 -13.49 19.95
CA GLY A 428 -3.32 -12.17 19.45
C GLY A 428 -2.12 -11.40 18.88
N TYR A 429 -2.34 -10.71 17.76
CA TYR A 429 -1.32 -9.94 17.05
C TYR A 429 -0.74 -8.77 17.86
N PHE A 430 -1.59 -7.95 18.48
CA PHE A 430 -1.10 -6.80 19.26
C PHE A 430 -0.30 -7.21 20.50
N GLY A 431 -0.63 -8.35 21.11
CA GLY A 431 0.19 -8.93 22.18
C GLY A 431 1.59 -9.30 21.74
N HIS A 432 1.74 -9.81 20.50
CA HIS A 432 3.05 -10.06 19.90
C HIS A 432 3.85 -8.76 19.76
N ILE A 433 3.25 -7.73 19.15
CA ILE A 433 3.92 -6.43 18.97
C ILE A 433 4.34 -5.86 20.33
N ILE A 434 3.44 -5.77 21.30
CA ILE A 434 3.72 -5.17 22.60
C ILE A 434 4.87 -5.90 23.28
N ALA A 435 4.85 -7.24 23.31
CA ALA A 435 5.92 -8.00 23.94
C ALA A 435 7.25 -7.89 23.19
N CYS A 436 7.26 -7.88 21.86
CA CYS A 436 8.47 -7.60 21.09
C CYS A 436 9.00 -6.19 21.37
N SER A 437 8.14 -5.17 21.40
CA SER A 437 8.52 -3.79 21.72
C SER A 437 9.11 -3.67 23.13
N LEU A 438 8.53 -4.32 24.13
CA LEU A 438 9.06 -4.34 25.49
C LEU A 438 10.41 -5.07 25.58
N ALA A 439 10.56 -6.20 24.88
CA ALA A 439 11.82 -6.94 24.82
C ALA A 439 12.93 -6.11 24.13
N LEU A 440 12.61 -5.47 23.01
CA LEU A 440 13.53 -4.57 22.30
C LEU A 440 13.91 -3.37 23.17
N LEU A 441 12.94 -2.74 23.84
CA LEU A 441 13.19 -1.61 24.74
C LEU A 441 14.12 -2.02 25.90
N ALA A 442 13.87 -3.18 26.53
CA ALA A 442 14.74 -3.70 27.57
C ALA A 442 16.19 -3.92 27.09
N CYS A 443 16.37 -4.44 25.87
CA CYS A 443 17.70 -4.64 25.27
C CYS A 443 18.40 -3.30 24.96
N ILE A 444 17.66 -2.31 24.45
CA ILE A 444 18.20 -0.96 24.19
C ILE A 444 18.64 -0.30 25.50
N ILE A 445 17.83 -0.38 26.56
CA ILE A 445 18.17 0.18 27.89
C ILE A 445 19.39 -0.53 28.49
N ALA A 446 19.57 -1.82 28.21
CA ALA A 446 20.78 -2.58 28.55
C ALA A 446 22.03 -2.19 27.72
N ARG A 447 21.98 -1.06 27.00
CA ARG A 447 23.05 -0.42 26.21
C ARG A 447 23.52 -1.18 24.96
N THR A 448 22.60 -1.86 24.28
CA THR A 448 22.86 -2.46 22.96
C THR A 448 22.20 -1.63 21.86
N GLU A 449 22.87 -0.56 21.40
CA GLU A 449 22.34 0.30 20.31
C GLU A 449 22.08 -0.48 19.01
N GLN A 450 22.80 -1.58 18.81
CA GLN A 450 22.61 -2.52 17.72
C GLN A 450 21.25 -3.25 17.75
N THR A 451 20.49 -3.19 18.85
CA THR A 451 19.13 -3.73 18.91
C THR A 451 18.18 -3.06 17.92
N TRP A 452 18.45 -1.83 17.49
CA TRP A 452 17.71 -1.21 16.39
C TRP A 452 17.81 -2.00 15.10
N LEU A 453 18.93 -2.67 14.82
CA LEU A 453 19.08 -3.56 13.67
C LEU A 453 18.17 -4.79 13.80
N VAL A 454 18.06 -5.37 15.01
CA VAL A 454 17.11 -6.46 15.30
C VAL A 454 15.66 -6.00 15.06
N ALA A 455 15.31 -4.81 15.56
CA ALA A 455 14.00 -4.21 15.37
C ALA A 455 13.70 -3.96 13.88
N ALA A 456 14.66 -3.44 13.13
CA ALA A 456 14.53 -3.18 11.70
C ALA A 456 14.43 -4.47 10.88
N GLY A 457 15.22 -5.50 11.22
CA GLY A 457 15.14 -6.81 10.57
C GLY A 457 13.78 -7.47 10.78
N LEU A 458 13.26 -7.40 12.02
CA LEU A 458 11.90 -7.81 12.35
C LEU A 458 10.85 -6.99 11.58
N ALA A 459 10.97 -5.67 11.56
CA ALA A 459 10.04 -4.77 10.87
C ALA A 459 10.02 -5.02 9.36
N THR A 460 11.17 -5.33 8.76
CA THR A 460 11.28 -5.67 7.34
C THR A 460 10.62 -7.00 7.04
N ALA A 461 10.85 -8.04 7.87
CA ALA A 461 10.25 -9.36 7.66
C ALA A 461 8.75 -9.42 8.03
N ALA A 462 8.29 -8.60 8.97
CA ALA A 462 6.95 -8.67 9.56
C ALA A 462 5.79 -8.62 8.55
N PRO A 463 5.76 -7.77 7.50
CA PRO A 463 4.68 -7.77 6.52
C PRO A 463 4.54 -9.10 5.76
N LEU A 464 5.66 -9.78 5.46
CA LEU A 464 5.62 -11.10 4.83
C LEU A 464 5.19 -12.19 5.82
N ILE A 465 5.68 -12.14 7.06
CA ILE A 465 5.22 -13.02 8.16
C ILE A 465 3.70 -12.91 8.30
N GLN A 466 3.17 -11.68 8.30
CA GLN A 466 1.73 -11.44 8.40
C GLN A 466 0.98 -11.97 7.18
N SER A 467 1.52 -11.78 5.98
CA SER A 467 0.91 -12.28 4.73
C SER A 467 0.78 -13.80 4.76
N ILE A 468 1.84 -14.52 5.14
CA ILE A 468 1.79 -15.99 5.26
C ILE A 468 0.87 -16.39 6.43
N GLY A 469 0.95 -15.68 7.56
CA GLY A 469 0.08 -15.91 8.72
C GLY A 469 -1.41 -15.69 8.43
N ARG A 470 -1.76 -14.87 7.44
CA ARG A 470 -3.15 -14.67 6.98
C ARG A 470 -3.70 -15.89 6.24
N LEU A 471 -2.86 -16.76 5.68
CA LEU A 471 -3.29 -18.07 5.16
C LEU A 471 -3.82 -18.96 6.29
N ARG A 472 -3.17 -18.94 7.46
CA ARG A 472 -3.71 -19.59 8.67
C ARG A 472 -5.06 -18.99 9.08
N CYS A 473 -5.16 -17.66 9.04
CA CYS A 473 -6.40 -16.94 9.38
C CYS A 473 -7.55 -17.30 8.42
N LEU A 474 -7.24 -17.47 7.13
CA LEU A 474 -8.20 -17.94 6.13
C LEU A 474 -8.75 -19.31 6.51
N VAL A 475 -7.91 -20.31 6.80
CA VAL A 475 -8.40 -21.64 7.20
C VAL A 475 -9.17 -21.60 8.53
N GLN A 476 -8.67 -20.86 9.51
CA GLN A 476 -9.32 -20.74 10.82
C GLN A 476 -10.64 -19.98 10.75
N GLY A 477 -10.81 -19.13 9.73
CA GLY A 477 -11.90 -18.15 9.63
C GLY A 477 -11.83 -17.04 10.65
N CYS A 478 -10.64 -16.70 11.17
CA CYS A 478 -10.46 -15.53 12.05
C CYS A 478 -10.02 -14.30 11.24
N CYS A 479 -10.08 -13.12 11.87
CA CYS A 479 -9.77 -11.84 11.24
C CYS A 479 -10.54 -11.64 9.93
N HIS A 480 -11.80 -12.10 9.88
CA HIS A 480 -12.63 -11.98 8.69
C HIS A 480 -13.31 -10.62 8.61
N GLY A 481 -13.71 -10.25 7.39
CA GLY A 481 -14.50 -9.04 7.19
C GLY A 481 -15.94 -9.22 7.66
N GLU A 482 -16.70 -8.13 7.64
CA GLU A 482 -18.15 -8.14 7.80
C GLU A 482 -18.84 -8.88 6.65
N ARG A 483 -20.13 -9.19 6.84
CA ARG A 483 -20.97 -9.72 5.77
C ARG A 483 -20.97 -8.76 4.58
N SER A 484 -20.88 -9.33 3.38
CA SER A 484 -20.86 -8.59 2.13
C SER A 484 -22.15 -8.79 1.34
N ASP A 485 -22.46 -7.84 0.46
CA ASP A 485 -23.53 -7.99 -0.54
C ASP A 485 -22.98 -8.53 -1.88
N SER A 486 -21.65 -8.62 -2.01
CA SER A 486 -20.97 -9.10 -3.21
C SER A 486 -20.91 -10.63 -3.21
N PRO A 487 -21.51 -11.32 -4.20
CA PRO A 487 -21.39 -12.78 -4.34
C PRO A 487 -20.00 -13.22 -4.84
N HIS A 488 -19.07 -12.28 -5.02
CA HIS A 488 -17.69 -12.55 -5.45
C HIS A 488 -16.69 -12.49 -4.29
N ASP A 489 -17.17 -12.25 -3.07
CA ASP A 489 -16.38 -12.25 -1.85
C ASP A 489 -16.25 -13.69 -1.28
N LEU A 490 -15.59 -13.87 -0.14
CA LEU A 490 -15.26 -15.22 0.39
C LEU A 490 -16.49 -15.94 0.94
N HIS A 491 -16.60 -17.24 0.64
CA HIS A 491 -17.58 -18.14 1.23
C HIS A 491 -16.92 -19.23 2.07
N TYR A 492 -17.45 -19.41 3.28
CA TYR A 492 -16.95 -20.41 4.23
C TYR A 492 -17.98 -21.54 4.40
N HIS A 493 -17.53 -22.78 4.26
CA HIS A 493 -18.38 -23.97 4.37
C HIS A 493 -17.96 -24.92 5.49
N ILE A 494 -16.72 -24.80 5.96
CA ILE A 494 -16.16 -25.66 7.00
C ILE A 494 -16.79 -25.34 8.36
N PRO A 495 -17.48 -26.30 9.02
CA PRO A 495 -18.16 -26.05 10.30
C PRO A 495 -17.24 -25.55 11.41
N THR A 496 -15.98 -25.99 11.44
CA THR A 496 -14.97 -25.59 12.44
C THR A 496 -14.38 -24.19 12.22
N SER A 497 -14.62 -23.58 11.05
CA SER A 497 -14.22 -22.20 10.79
C SER A 497 -14.96 -21.25 11.74
N ARG A 498 -14.30 -20.24 12.29
CA ARG A 498 -14.93 -19.25 13.17
C ARG A 498 -16.05 -18.46 12.47
N VAL A 499 -15.97 -18.27 11.15
CA VAL A 499 -17.07 -17.69 10.35
C VAL A 499 -18.34 -18.53 10.46
N CYS A 500 -18.20 -19.86 10.44
CA CYS A 500 -19.34 -20.77 10.59
C CYS A 500 -19.75 -20.96 12.05
N ALA A 501 -18.80 -21.27 12.93
CA ALA A 501 -19.05 -21.66 14.33
C ALA A 501 -19.38 -20.49 15.27
N LEU A 502 -18.86 -19.28 14.99
CA LEU A 502 -19.03 -18.11 15.86
C LEU A 502 -19.94 -17.06 15.23
N ALA A 503 -19.72 -16.70 13.96
CA ALA A 503 -20.53 -15.69 13.28
C ALA A 503 -21.83 -16.25 12.67
N GLY A 504 -21.91 -17.55 12.40
CA GLY A 504 -23.10 -18.18 11.83
C GLY A 504 -23.30 -17.90 10.33
N TRP A 505 -22.25 -17.52 9.61
CA TRP A 505 -22.31 -17.06 8.21
C TRP A 505 -21.90 -18.14 7.20
N LYS A 506 -22.23 -19.41 7.49
CA LYS A 506 -21.92 -20.53 6.58
C LYS A 506 -22.55 -20.28 5.20
N GLY A 507 -21.73 -20.35 4.16
CA GLY A 507 -22.13 -20.14 2.76
C GLY A 507 -22.59 -18.72 2.41
N GLN A 508 -22.42 -17.75 3.32
CA GLN A 508 -22.74 -16.35 3.06
C GLN A 508 -21.46 -15.61 2.64
N PRO A 509 -21.57 -14.60 1.75
CA PRO A 509 -20.42 -13.80 1.32
C PRO A 509 -19.87 -12.94 2.46
N VAL A 510 -18.55 -13.00 2.66
CA VAL A 510 -17.80 -12.29 3.69
C VAL A 510 -16.68 -11.47 3.06
N LYS A 511 -16.57 -10.19 3.44
CA LYS A 511 -15.55 -9.30 2.86
C LYS A 511 -14.15 -9.89 3.02
N PRO A 512 -13.33 -9.92 1.95
CA PRO A 512 -12.04 -10.62 1.92
C PRO A 512 -10.92 -9.81 2.59
N THR A 513 -11.11 -9.33 3.83
CA THR A 513 -10.13 -8.49 4.53
C THR A 513 -8.78 -9.19 4.71
N GLN A 514 -8.75 -10.51 4.89
CA GLN A 514 -7.48 -11.26 4.95
C GLN A 514 -6.73 -11.25 3.62
N VAL A 515 -7.45 -11.25 2.49
CA VAL A 515 -6.87 -11.16 1.14
C VAL A 515 -6.22 -9.79 0.95
N TRP A 516 -6.88 -8.72 1.42
CA TRP A 516 -6.32 -7.38 1.43
C TRP A 516 -5.04 -7.32 2.25
N SER A 517 -5.04 -7.91 3.46
CA SER A 517 -3.83 -7.99 4.30
C SER A 517 -2.66 -8.67 3.59
N ILE A 518 -2.92 -9.77 2.86
CA ILE A 518 -1.88 -10.53 2.14
C ILE A 518 -1.25 -9.66 1.06
N LEU A 519 -2.09 -9.03 0.22
CA LEU A 519 -1.60 -8.20 -0.88
C LEU A 519 -0.82 -7.00 -0.36
N ILE A 520 -1.39 -6.27 0.61
CA ILE A 520 -0.75 -5.09 1.20
C ILE A 520 0.55 -5.48 1.93
N GLY A 521 0.56 -6.59 2.67
CA GLY A 521 1.75 -7.05 3.37
C GLY A 521 2.91 -7.37 2.42
N ILE A 522 2.64 -7.98 1.28
CA ILE A 522 3.66 -8.21 0.23
C ILE A 522 4.20 -6.88 -0.34
N LEU A 523 3.31 -5.91 -0.56
CA LEU A 523 3.73 -4.59 -1.07
C LEU A 523 4.58 -3.83 -0.05
N ILE A 524 4.21 -3.85 1.23
CA ILE A 524 4.99 -3.22 2.31
C ILE A 524 6.34 -3.94 2.48
N PHE A 525 6.37 -5.29 2.42
CA PHE A 525 7.61 -6.06 2.48
C PHE A 525 8.60 -5.62 1.41
N GLY A 526 8.18 -5.57 0.13
CA GLY A 526 9.07 -5.16 -0.96
C GLY A 526 9.57 -3.72 -0.82
N LEU A 527 8.73 -2.80 -0.33
CA LEU A 527 9.14 -1.43 -0.06
C LEU A 527 10.15 -1.34 1.09
N LEU A 528 9.91 -2.01 2.22
CA LEU A 528 10.83 -2.00 3.35
C LEU A 528 12.16 -2.69 3.03
N TRP A 529 12.11 -3.77 2.24
CA TRP A 529 13.32 -4.42 1.71
C TRP A 529 14.14 -3.44 0.87
N ARG A 530 13.49 -2.72 -0.05
CA ARG A 530 14.16 -1.67 -0.84
C ARG A 530 14.72 -0.55 0.02
N VAL A 531 13.96 -0.14 1.03
CA VAL A 531 14.40 0.90 1.96
C VAL A 531 15.64 0.40 2.70
N TRP A 532 15.70 -0.86 3.14
CA TRP A 532 16.91 -1.45 3.71
C TRP A 532 18.12 -1.32 2.78
N THR A 533 17.98 -1.64 1.49
CA THR A 533 19.09 -1.52 0.52
C THR A 533 19.46 -0.08 0.18
N ALA A 534 18.72 0.91 0.68
CA ALA A 534 19.09 2.32 0.59
C ALA A 534 19.93 2.80 1.79
N GLU A 535 20.30 1.88 2.69
CA GLU A 535 21.15 2.14 3.87
C GLU A 535 20.65 3.27 4.78
N PRO A 536 19.37 3.27 5.20
CA PRO A 536 18.84 4.27 6.11
C PRO A 536 19.21 3.93 7.57
N PRO A 537 19.02 4.89 8.50
CA PRO A 537 18.98 4.56 9.92
C PRO A 537 17.94 3.46 10.20
N ALA A 538 18.28 2.46 11.01
CA ALA A 538 17.42 1.32 11.29
C ALA A 538 16.06 1.72 11.92
N SER A 539 16.03 2.80 12.70
CA SER A 539 14.81 3.40 13.26
C SER A 539 13.83 3.89 12.18
N MET A 540 14.32 4.32 11.02
CA MET A 540 13.48 4.70 9.87
C MET A 540 12.69 3.51 9.34
N ILE A 541 13.31 2.33 9.24
CA ILE A 541 12.65 1.11 8.75
C ILE A 541 11.54 0.69 9.70
N VAL A 542 11.82 0.72 11.02
CA VAL A 542 10.82 0.46 12.06
C VAL A 542 9.67 1.48 11.97
N GLY A 543 10.01 2.76 11.80
CA GLY A 543 9.05 3.84 11.69
C GLY A 543 8.10 3.69 10.49
N LEU A 544 8.66 3.44 9.30
CA LEU A 544 7.90 3.22 8.07
C LEU A 544 7.01 1.97 8.16
N TYR A 545 7.51 0.88 8.74
CA TYR A 545 6.70 -0.31 8.99
C TYR A 545 5.46 0.02 9.84
N LEU A 546 5.64 0.72 10.96
CA LEU A 546 4.56 1.08 11.87
C LEU A 546 3.57 2.06 11.23
N LEU A 547 4.06 3.06 10.48
CA LEU A 547 3.22 4.02 9.75
C LEU A 547 2.36 3.32 8.68
N LEU A 548 2.99 2.58 7.76
CA LEU A 548 2.30 1.93 6.64
C LEU A 548 1.35 0.82 7.12
N THR A 549 1.78 0.02 8.10
CA THR A 549 0.93 -1.02 8.69
C THR A 549 -0.21 -0.41 9.49
N GLY A 550 0.04 0.65 10.28
CA GLY A 550 -1.00 1.36 11.03
C GLY A 550 -2.09 1.92 10.11
N LEU A 551 -1.69 2.58 9.01
CA LEU A 551 -2.62 3.13 8.02
C LEU A 551 -3.50 2.05 7.36
N THR A 552 -2.87 0.99 6.89
CA THR A 552 -3.58 -0.07 6.15
C THR A 552 -4.47 -0.90 7.07
N ARG A 553 -4.01 -1.20 8.29
CA ARG A 553 -4.83 -1.87 9.30
C ARG A 553 -5.97 -1.01 9.80
N PHE A 554 -5.82 0.31 9.90
CA PHE A 554 -6.93 1.19 10.25
C PHE A 554 -8.13 1.03 9.30
N VAL A 555 -7.86 0.91 7.98
CA VAL A 555 -8.89 0.65 6.95
C VAL A 555 -9.43 -0.77 7.03
N GLU A 556 -8.55 -1.75 7.21
CA GLU A 556 -8.95 -3.16 7.32
C GLU A 556 -9.87 -3.41 8.52
N GLU A 557 -9.52 -2.86 9.69
CA GLU A 557 -10.29 -3.03 10.93
C GLU A 557 -11.67 -2.36 10.86
N HIS A 558 -11.85 -1.32 10.05
CA HIS A 558 -13.18 -0.74 9.79
C HIS A 558 -14.16 -1.75 9.17
N HIS A 559 -13.63 -2.72 8.42
CA HIS A 559 -14.41 -3.76 7.78
C HIS A 559 -14.43 -5.06 8.57
N ARG A 560 -13.98 -5.08 9.84
CA ARG A 560 -13.92 -6.29 10.67
C ARG A 560 -15.32 -6.79 11.00
N GLY A 561 -15.54 -8.10 10.81
CA GLY A 561 -16.83 -8.76 11.08
C GLY A 561 -16.85 -9.68 12.30
N GLU A 562 -15.77 -9.72 13.08
CA GLU A 562 -15.66 -10.59 14.24
C GLU A 562 -16.54 -10.09 15.40
N PRO A 563 -17.48 -10.89 15.94
CA PRO A 563 -18.40 -10.46 16.99
C PRO A 563 -17.70 -9.98 18.29
N GLN A 564 -16.45 -10.38 18.51
CA GLN A 564 -15.67 -10.02 19.69
C GLN A 564 -15.07 -8.61 19.60
N THR A 565 -15.02 -8.00 18.42
CA THR A 565 -14.35 -6.70 18.23
C THR A 565 -15.24 -5.57 18.76
N LYS A 566 -14.87 -5.04 19.94
CA LYS A 566 -15.58 -3.93 20.58
C LYS A 566 -15.39 -2.63 19.81
N VAL A 567 -16.43 -1.81 19.79
CA VAL A 567 -16.39 -0.43 19.28
C VAL A 567 -16.34 0.54 20.46
N HIS A 568 -15.35 1.43 20.47
CA HIS A 568 -15.14 2.44 21.50
C HIS A 568 -15.01 3.81 20.85
N ALA A 569 -15.86 4.76 21.28
CA ALA A 569 -15.90 6.13 20.75
C ALA A 569 -16.00 6.21 19.20
N GLY A 570 -16.80 5.32 18.60
CA GLY A 570 -17.05 5.29 17.15
C GLY A 570 -16.01 4.55 16.31
N LEU A 571 -14.94 4.02 16.91
CA LEU A 571 -13.90 3.23 16.24
C LEU A 571 -13.81 1.82 16.83
N HIS A 572 -13.44 0.83 16.01
CA HIS A 572 -13.09 -0.49 16.53
C HIS A 572 -11.87 -0.40 17.46
N SER A 573 -11.83 -1.23 18.51
CA SER A 573 -10.74 -1.22 19.50
C SER A 573 -9.34 -1.27 18.87
N TYR A 574 -9.19 -2.03 17.77
CA TYR A 574 -7.92 -2.16 17.05
C TYR A 574 -7.58 -0.95 16.16
N GLN A 575 -8.54 -0.12 15.77
CA GLN A 575 -8.25 1.15 15.09
C GLN A 575 -7.51 2.13 16.01
N TRP A 576 -7.81 2.13 17.31
CA TRP A 576 -7.05 2.90 18.31
C TRP A 576 -5.59 2.44 18.43
N LEU A 577 -5.36 1.12 18.38
CA LEU A 577 -4.00 0.59 18.36
C LEU A 577 -3.28 0.94 17.05
N CYS A 578 -3.98 1.04 15.92
CA CYS A 578 -3.41 1.52 14.66
C CYS A 578 -2.97 2.99 14.75
N ILE A 579 -3.75 3.85 15.44
CA ILE A 579 -3.37 5.25 15.70
C ILE A 579 -2.11 5.30 16.58
N ALA A 580 -2.04 4.46 17.62
CA ALA A 580 -0.84 4.37 18.47
C ALA A 580 0.39 3.87 17.70
N MET A 581 0.24 2.87 16.83
CA MET A 581 1.30 2.42 15.92
C MET A 581 1.75 3.55 14.99
N PHE A 582 0.82 4.30 14.40
CA PHE A 582 1.14 5.42 13.54
C PHE A 582 1.97 6.50 14.28
N ALA A 583 1.54 6.89 15.48
CA ALA A 583 2.27 7.85 16.30
C ALA A 583 3.67 7.34 16.69
N GLY A 584 3.76 6.07 17.11
CA GLY A 584 5.04 5.41 17.41
C GLY A 584 5.96 5.36 16.18
N GLY A 585 5.39 5.12 14.99
CA GLY A 585 6.13 5.12 13.74
C GLY A 585 6.73 6.48 13.40
N ALA A 586 5.94 7.55 13.53
CA ALA A 586 6.44 8.93 13.35
C ALA A 586 7.58 9.24 14.34
N ILE A 587 7.43 8.88 15.61
CA ILE A 587 8.50 9.04 16.62
C ILE A 587 9.75 8.26 16.22
N CYS A 588 9.63 6.99 15.81
CA CYS A 588 10.76 6.17 15.40
C CYS A 588 11.56 6.80 14.25
N THR A 589 10.91 7.45 13.28
CA THR A 589 11.63 8.13 12.18
C THR A 589 12.47 9.33 12.62
N CYS A 590 12.32 9.80 13.86
CA CYS A 590 13.09 10.89 14.46
C CYS A 590 14.25 10.40 15.35
N LEU A 591 14.30 9.11 15.68
CA LEU A 591 15.27 8.59 16.64
C LEU A 591 16.59 8.25 15.94
N PRO A 592 17.75 8.59 16.55
CA PRO A 592 19.03 8.14 16.04
C PRO A 592 19.15 6.62 16.16
N ALA A 593 19.70 5.98 15.14
CA ALA A 593 19.95 4.55 15.13
C ALA A 593 21.12 4.22 14.18
N PRO A 594 21.77 3.05 14.34
CA PRO A 594 22.76 2.57 13.39
C PRO A 594 22.19 2.49 11.97
N ILE A 595 23.05 2.67 10.98
CA ILE A 595 22.70 2.47 9.57
C ILE A 595 22.45 0.98 9.33
N ALA A 596 21.35 0.67 8.64
CA ALA A 596 21.05 -0.70 8.21
C ALA A 596 21.91 -1.04 6.99
N LEU A 597 22.90 -1.91 7.18
CA LEU A 597 23.78 -2.39 6.11
C LEU A 597 23.35 -3.79 5.64
N PRO A 598 23.56 -4.15 4.37
CA PRO A 598 23.45 -5.54 3.93
C PRO A 598 24.43 -6.42 4.73
N ALA A 599 24.01 -7.63 5.13
CA ALA A 599 24.90 -8.56 5.81
C ALA A 599 25.89 -9.19 4.81
N ASP A 600 27.13 -9.39 5.23
CA ASP A 600 28.24 -9.84 4.36
C ASP A 600 28.18 -11.31 3.93
N ASP A 601 27.31 -12.14 4.52
CA ASP A 601 26.92 -13.48 4.03
C ASP A 601 25.90 -14.10 5.00
N ALA A 602 25.19 -15.13 4.58
CA ALA A 602 24.25 -15.85 5.44
C ALA A 602 24.96 -16.87 6.35
N PRO A 603 25.13 -16.62 7.65
CA PRO A 603 25.81 -17.59 8.50
C PRO A 603 24.95 -18.86 8.64
N PRO A 604 25.55 -20.06 8.71
CA PRO A 604 24.81 -21.31 8.96
C PRO A 604 23.87 -21.25 10.18
N GLY A 605 24.20 -20.42 11.17
CA GLY A 605 23.36 -20.13 12.33
C GLY A 605 21.98 -19.56 12.00
N ALA A 606 21.85 -18.77 10.92
CA ALA A 606 20.57 -18.20 10.48
C ALA A 606 19.55 -19.30 10.17
N TRP A 607 19.98 -20.37 9.48
CA TRP A 607 19.13 -21.50 9.13
C TRP A 607 18.66 -22.27 10.36
N LEU A 608 19.57 -22.53 11.31
CA LEU A 608 19.25 -23.25 12.54
C LEU A 608 18.27 -22.48 13.42
N VAL A 609 18.52 -21.18 13.66
CA VAL A 609 17.61 -20.32 14.44
C VAL A 609 16.24 -20.25 13.78
N SER A 610 16.20 -20.07 12.46
CA SER A 610 14.95 -19.95 11.70
C SER A 610 14.13 -21.24 11.71
N LEU A 611 14.80 -22.39 11.55
CA LEU A 611 14.15 -23.70 11.65
C LEU A 611 13.59 -23.92 13.06
N ALA A 612 14.36 -23.62 14.10
CA ALA A 612 13.92 -23.76 15.49
C ALA A 612 12.71 -22.87 15.80
N VAL A 613 12.76 -21.59 15.43
CA VAL A 613 11.63 -20.64 15.59
C VAL A 613 10.40 -21.12 14.82
N GLY A 614 10.59 -21.56 13.57
CA GLY A 614 9.51 -22.12 12.74
C GLY A 614 8.83 -23.32 13.39
N LEU A 615 9.61 -24.29 13.91
CA LEU A 615 9.07 -25.46 14.59
C LEU A 615 8.33 -25.10 15.89
N ILE A 616 8.86 -24.17 16.68
CA ILE A 616 8.22 -23.68 17.91
C ILE A 616 6.86 -23.03 17.58
N TYR A 617 6.81 -22.16 16.58
CA TYR A 617 5.58 -21.49 16.16
C TYR A 617 4.57 -22.49 15.54
N ALA A 618 5.05 -23.44 14.73
CA ALA A 618 4.21 -24.51 14.18
C ALA A 618 3.54 -25.34 15.29
N PHE A 619 4.30 -25.70 16.33
CA PHE A 619 3.77 -26.42 17.48
C PHE A 619 2.78 -25.56 18.28
N ALA A 620 3.19 -24.36 18.70
CA ALA A 620 2.39 -23.50 19.57
C ALA A 620 1.05 -23.11 18.92
N MET A 621 1.04 -22.82 17.63
CA MET A 621 -0.12 -22.30 16.90
C MET A 621 -0.82 -23.30 15.99
N GLY A 622 -0.34 -24.54 15.92
CA GLY A 622 -0.88 -25.57 15.03
C GLY A 622 -1.07 -26.96 15.62
N VAL A 623 -0.58 -27.25 16.83
CA VAL A 623 -0.72 -28.58 17.46
C VAL A 623 -1.54 -28.49 18.74
N ASP A 624 -2.64 -29.24 18.83
CA ASP A 624 -3.51 -29.24 20.00
C ASP A 624 -3.80 -30.65 20.56
N PHE A 625 -4.50 -30.71 21.69
CA PHE A 625 -4.74 -31.92 22.49
C PHE A 625 -6.26 -32.14 22.65
N PRO A 626 -6.94 -32.70 21.64
CA PRO A 626 -8.41 -32.71 21.60
C PRO A 626 -9.08 -33.50 22.72
N ALA A 627 -8.39 -34.50 23.28
CA ALA A 627 -8.88 -35.31 24.39
C ALA A 627 -8.71 -34.64 25.77
N SER A 628 -8.00 -33.50 25.84
CA SER A 628 -7.73 -32.81 27.10
C SER A 628 -8.82 -31.77 27.40
N ASN A 629 -9.22 -31.71 28.66
CA ASN A 629 -10.08 -30.64 29.20
C ASN A 629 -9.27 -29.51 29.86
N ARG A 630 -7.93 -29.59 29.85
CA ARG A 630 -7.09 -28.56 30.47
C ARG A 630 -7.19 -27.24 29.70
N ARG A 631 -7.00 -26.12 30.41
CA ARG A 631 -6.82 -24.81 29.78
C ARG A 631 -5.61 -24.86 28.83
N PHE A 632 -5.70 -24.15 27.69
CA PHE A 632 -4.69 -24.14 26.62
C PHE A 632 -4.56 -25.43 25.78
N SER A 633 -5.47 -26.40 25.93
CA SER A 633 -5.41 -27.67 25.20
C SER A 633 -5.91 -27.61 23.75
N LEU A 634 -6.78 -26.65 23.39
CA LEU A 634 -7.49 -26.62 22.11
C LEU A 634 -7.24 -25.33 21.32
N LEU A 635 -6.96 -25.46 20.02
CA LEU A 635 -6.76 -24.34 19.09
C LEU A 635 -8.00 -24.03 18.25
N VAL A 636 -8.91 -24.99 18.13
CA VAL A 636 -10.18 -24.88 17.39
C VAL A 636 -11.36 -25.15 18.32
N PRO A 637 -12.55 -24.57 18.04
CA PRO A 637 -13.77 -24.87 18.79
C PRO A 637 -14.08 -26.37 18.78
N ARG A 638 -14.68 -26.88 19.85
CA ARG A 638 -15.30 -28.22 19.83
C ARG A 638 -16.52 -28.15 18.90
N THR A 639 -16.58 -29.07 17.95
CA THR A 639 -17.76 -29.31 17.11
C THR A 639 -18.82 -30.04 17.89
#